data_AF-A0A1I2JAH1-F1
#
_entry.id   AF-A0A1I2JAH1-F1
#
_cell.length_a   1.000
_cell.length_b   1.000
_cell.length_c   1.000
_cell.angle_alpha   90.00
_cell.angle_beta   90.00
_cell.angle_gamma   90.00
#
_symmetry.space_group_name_H-M   'P 1'
#
loop_
_entity.id
_entity.type
_entity.pdbx_description
1 polymer ?
#
loop_
_entity_poly.entity_id
_entity_poly.type
_entity_poly.pdbx_seq_one_letter_code
_entity_poly.pdbx_strand_id
1 'polypeptide(L)'
;MRVQVEADREFWRGQLLAGGFTAVPRWTPRPVAGVADHETTVPEDVAGPLRGLAQDLAVPLDSVLLAAHAKVLAALSGEREVVSGYVPADGGRPLPCRLTTEPPTWRTLLLNAHQAASELLSHQDFPVDDLRRELGLTEAPFEAVFDPGGVGGDLAEDTVVWIGFSWRDGRLVLRLRYRTDVLDADCAARIAGYHVTALALIAVGPDAEHGRQGLLSAEELHFQLEGLAGPRRDLPDRRMHELFEQRVREHPDAVAAVHGERRWTYRELNARANRLARALLARGLRREGVVAVVTERNLDWPAAVLAVFKAGGVYLPIEPHFPAGRIATTLTRAGCALVLTEHGSTTTLDQALEPLPGIGKVLIDAAYAEDHADDDPGVPVAPDQLAYIYFTSGSTGEPKGAMCEHAGMLNHLYAKIDDLELGEGQVVAQTAPQCFDISLWQLVSGLLVGGQTLLVEQEVILDVQRFVDKIVEGRVAVLQVVPSYLDVVVSCLRQHPRELPDLRCVSVTGEALKKELTERWFAVQPGIKLVNAYGLTETSDDTNHEVMDRAPDRILLGRAVNNVRVYVVDEHLTPVPLGAPGLIVFSGVCVGRGYINDPERTRQAYLADPHREGARLYRGGDYGRWQPGGKLEFLGRRDTQVKIRGFRIEIGEIENTLLRVPGVRDGAVVVAERTDQSKHLVAFYSGPRALDDDVLPARLAESLPEYMVPSAFHWRESLPLTANSKIDRKTLEALAGELGVVQDDYHAPNTPTEHRLAAAWAKVLGVPQERIGRRDHFFDRGGTSLSAVKLAITLDRAVSLKDVTRHPVLADLAALVDGRSERRPGLLHPLSESTDARGGALVCFPYAGGNAVNFQPLARALPPGGPAVYAVELPGHDVAADSEPFAPMTQVVEQVVDEIVRRGLTRILLWGHSSGAASAVETARRLQERGVDVQRVFLGAQLLGDAARRRAAIDELTELSDAEIAAQLSAAGGYTELAELDARHAEHVGAAYRHDCVSAHRCFADLLDNPPTPKLSAPVTVVVAADDPSTADHPHRYRDWQLLAEQVDLHELADGGHYFPRTRPAEAAQAVLRAAELFAPS
;
A
#
# COMPACT_ATOMS: atom_id res chain seq x y z
N MET A 1 -56.92 1.74 36.64
CA MET A 1 -56.91 2.24 35.24
C MET A 1 -55.75 3.20 34.99
N ARG A 2 -55.69 4.42 35.56
CA ARG A 2 -54.54 5.35 35.35
C ARG A 2 -53.17 4.79 35.78
N VAL A 3 -53.11 4.04 36.88
CA VAL A 3 -51.85 3.43 37.38
C VAL A 3 -51.36 2.30 36.45
N GLN A 4 -52.28 1.51 35.89
CA GLN A 4 -51.94 0.43 34.96
C GLN A 4 -51.40 0.99 33.64
N VAL A 5 -52.08 2.00 33.07
CA VAL A 5 -51.64 2.64 31.82
C VAL A 5 -50.25 3.28 31.95
N GLU A 6 -49.92 3.87 33.11
CA GLU A 6 -48.59 4.41 33.35
C GLU A 6 -47.53 3.31 33.49
N ALA A 7 -47.86 2.21 34.18
CA ALA A 7 -46.97 1.04 34.30
C ALA A 7 -46.73 0.36 32.94
N ASP A 8 -47.76 0.17 32.13
CA ASP A 8 -47.66 -0.37 30.77
C ASP A 8 -46.79 0.54 29.89
N ARG A 9 -46.99 1.86 29.99
CA ARG A 9 -46.19 2.85 29.27
C ARG A 9 -44.73 2.82 29.70
N GLU A 10 -44.44 2.71 30.98
CA GLU A 10 -43.08 2.65 31.52
C GLU A 10 -42.36 1.36 31.09
N PHE A 11 -43.05 0.22 31.15
CA PHE A 11 -42.55 -1.07 30.65
C PHE A 11 -42.17 -0.97 29.17
N TRP A 12 -43.10 -0.53 28.31
CA TRP A 12 -42.85 -0.42 26.87
C TRP A 12 -41.80 0.63 26.54
N ARG A 13 -41.78 1.75 27.26
CA ARG A 13 -40.71 2.76 27.13
C ARG A 13 -39.36 2.14 27.45
N GLY A 14 -39.26 1.33 28.51
CA GLY A 14 -38.04 0.59 28.86
C GLY A 14 -37.61 -0.38 27.76
N GLN A 15 -38.52 -1.23 27.28
CA GLN A 15 -38.25 -2.21 26.22
C GLN A 15 -37.78 -1.57 24.91
N LEU A 16 -38.40 -0.45 24.53
CA LEU A 16 -38.10 0.30 23.31
C LEU A 16 -36.81 1.12 23.41
N LEU A 17 -36.57 1.78 24.56
CA LEU A 17 -35.36 2.59 24.77
C LEU A 17 -34.12 1.78 25.11
N ALA A 18 -34.27 0.53 25.60
CA ALA A 18 -33.15 -0.40 25.75
C ALA A 18 -32.42 -0.65 24.42
N GLY A 19 -33.07 -0.39 23.27
CA GLY A 19 -32.47 -0.45 21.94
C GLY A 19 -32.05 -1.87 21.55
N GLY A 20 -31.38 -2.02 20.41
CA GLY A 20 -30.95 -3.32 19.91
C GLY A 20 -31.95 -3.94 18.94
N PHE A 21 -31.37 -4.64 17.96
CA PHE A 21 -32.06 -5.19 16.80
C PHE A 21 -31.34 -6.47 16.40
N THR A 22 -32.08 -7.56 16.26
CA THR A 22 -31.50 -8.84 15.83
C THR A 22 -31.71 -9.03 14.35
N ALA A 23 -30.64 -8.81 13.60
CA ALA A 23 -30.62 -9.04 12.18
C ALA A 23 -30.51 -10.53 11.87
N VAL A 24 -31.31 -11.01 10.93
CA VAL A 24 -31.18 -12.33 10.33
C VAL A 24 -30.12 -12.27 9.24
N PRO A 25 -29.16 -13.21 9.18
CA PRO A 25 -28.15 -13.22 8.13
C PRO A 25 -28.76 -13.16 6.73
N ARG A 26 -28.19 -12.30 5.89
CA ARG A 26 -28.54 -12.22 4.46
C ARG A 26 -27.78 -13.31 3.73
N TRP A 27 -28.50 -14.29 3.19
CA TRP A 27 -27.88 -15.49 2.60
C TRP A 27 -28.20 -15.72 1.13
N THR A 28 -29.12 -14.97 0.54
CA THR A 28 -29.35 -15.10 -0.91
C THR A 28 -28.19 -14.47 -1.70
N PRO A 29 -27.53 -15.23 -2.59
CA PRO A 29 -26.51 -14.68 -3.47
C PRO A 29 -27.10 -13.89 -4.65
N ARG A 30 -28.39 -14.08 -4.93
CA ARG A 30 -29.14 -13.39 -5.99
C ARG A 30 -30.52 -13.02 -5.46
N PRO A 31 -30.68 -11.81 -4.88
CA PRO A 31 -31.94 -11.42 -4.27
C PRO A 31 -33.05 -11.33 -5.32
N VAL A 32 -34.11 -12.10 -5.13
CA VAL A 32 -35.35 -12.04 -5.92
C VAL A 32 -36.51 -11.81 -4.96
N ALA A 33 -37.20 -10.68 -5.12
CA ALA A 33 -38.32 -10.32 -4.26
C ALA A 33 -39.43 -11.38 -4.35
N GLY A 34 -39.86 -11.87 -3.20
CA GLY A 34 -40.86 -12.93 -3.10
C GLY A 34 -40.95 -13.49 -1.70
N VAL A 35 -41.89 -14.41 -1.50
CA VAL A 35 -42.13 -15.11 -0.25
C VAL A 35 -42.22 -16.60 -0.53
N ALA A 36 -41.55 -17.40 0.30
CA ALA A 36 -41.60 -18.85 0.26
C ALA A 36 -41.85 -19.44 1.65
N ASP A 37 -42.23 -20.72 1.67
CA ASP A 37 -42.47 -21.49 2.88
C ASP A 37 -41.51 -22.70 2.93
N HIS A 38 -41.05 -23.02 4.13
CA HIS A 38 -40.36 -24.27 4.45
C HIS A 38 -41.06 -24.94 5.64
N GLU A 39 -41.31 -26.24 5.56
CA GLU A 39 -41.92 -27.00 6.66
C GLU A 39 -41.05 -28.20 7.02
N THR A 40 -40.91 -28.46 8.32
CA THR A 40 -40.27 -29.67 8.85
C THR A 40 -41.05 -30.20 10.05
N THR A 41 -41.02 -31.51 10.24
CA THR A 41 -41.70 -32.16 11.37
C THR A 41 -40.71 -32.37 12.51
N VAL A 42 -41.07 -31.95 13.72
CA VAL A 42 -40.29 -32.25 14.93
C VAL A 42 -40.52 -33.74 15.28
N PRO A 43 -39.46 -34.55 15.42
CA PRO A 43 -39.60 -35.96 15.77
C PRO A 43 -40.38 -36.20 17.07
N GLU A 44 -41.19 -37.24 17.15
CA GLU A 44 -42.06 -37.49 18.33
C GLU A 44 -41.24 -37.86 19.59
N ASP A 45 -40.08 -38.50 19.40
CA ASP A 45 -39.10 -38.75 20.46
C ASP A 45 -38.43 -37.47 20.99
N VAL A 46 -38.62 -36.32 20.32
CA VAL A 46 -38.28 -34.99 20.82
C VAL A 46 -39.53 -34.29 21.38
N ALA A 47 -40.63 -34.24 20.62
CA ALA A 47 -41.84 -33.52 21.00
C ALA A 47 -42.52 -34.07 22.28
N GLY A 48 -42.50 -35.39 22.49
CA GLY A 48 -43.02 -36.05 23.69
C GLY A 48 -42.32 -35.58 24.97
N PRO A 49 -40.99 -35.74 25.09
CA PRO A 49 -40.22 -35.26 26.24
C PRO A 49 -40.36 -33.75 26.50
N LEU A 50 -40.44 -32.91 25.47
CA LEU A 50 -40.63 -31.46 25.66
C LEU A 50 -41.99 -31.13 26.29
N ARG A 51 -43.06 -31.86 25.92
CA ARG A 51 -44.37 -31.74 26.58
C ARG A 51 -44.29 -32.14 28.05
N GLY A 52 -43.57 -33.23 28.36
CA GLY A 52 -43.33 -33.67 29.74
C GLY A 52 -42.56 -32.61 30.54
N LEU A 53 -41.48 -32.07 29.98
CA LEU A 53 -40.68 -31.02 30.62
C LEU A 53 -41.50 -29.76 30.90
N ALA A 54 -42.32 -29.31 29.96
CA ALA A 54 -43.20 -28.15 30.15
C ALA A 54 -44.19 -28.38 31.31
N GLN A 55 -44.78 -29.58 31.39
CA GLN A 55 -45.67 -29.98 32.49
C GLN A 55 -44.93 -30.01 33.83
N ASP A 56 -43.74 -30.60 33.88
CA ASP A 56 -42.92 -30.72 35.10
C ASP A 56 -42.49 -29.34 35.64
N LEU A 57 -42.23 -28.39 34.75
CA LEU A 57 -41.86 -27.02 35.09
C LEU A 57 -43.08 -26.10 35.32
N ALA A 58 -44.29 -26.60 35.10
CA ALA A 58 -45.54 -25.82 35.15
C ALA A 58 -45.53 -24.56 34.25
N VAL A 59 -44.95 -24.68 33.05
CA VAL A 59 -44.94 -23.62 32.03
C VAL A 59 -45.59 -24.09 30.72
N PRO A 60 -46.08 -23.19 29.86
CA PRO A 60 -46.56 -23.56 28.53
C PRO A 60 -45.47 -24.18 27.65
N LEU A 61 -45.83 -25.09 26.75
CA LEU A 61 -44.91 -25.62 25.73
C LEU A 61 -44.28 -24.50 24.90
N ASP A 62 -45.03 -23.42 24.66
CA ASP A 62 -44.59 -22.23 23.92
C ASP A 62 -43.33 -21.60 24.54
N SER A 63 -43.17 -21.67 25.87
CA SER A 63 -41.96 -21.17 26.55
C SER A 63 -40.73 -22.02 26.23
N VAL A 64 -40.91 -23.33 26.03
CA VAL A 64 -39.85 -24.25 25.59
C VAL A 64 -39.44 -23.94 24.15
N LEU A 65 -40.42 -23.72 23.28
CA LEU A 65 -40.23 -23.36 21.87
C LEU A 65 -39.54 -21.99 21.75
N LEU A 66 -39.94 -21.03 22.58
CA LEU A 66 -39.34 -19.69 22.63
C LEU A 66 -37.88 -19.74 23.12
N ALA A 67 -37.55 -20.61 24.06
CA ALA A 67 -36.17 -20.81 24.51
C ALA A 67 -35.26 -21.32 23.38
N ALA A 68 -35.76 -22.30 22.61
CA ALA A 68 -35.07 -22.77 21.41
C ALA A 68 -34.91 -21.65 20.38
N HIS A 69 -35.98 -20.88 20.14
CA HIS A 69 -35.96 -19.74 19.23
C HIS A 69 -34.93 -18.67 19.64
N ALA A 70 -34.88 -18.30 20.93
CA ALA A 70 -33.89 -17.37 21.48
C ALA A 70 -32.46 -17.85 21.21
N LYS A 71 -32.17 -19.13 21.45
CA LYS A 71 -30.85 -19.71 21.21
C LYS A 71 -30.49 -19.74 19.71
N VAL A 72 -31.45 -20.02 18.83
CA VAL A 72 -31.19 -19.99 17.38
C VAL A 72 -30.89 -18.56 16.93
N LEU A 73 -31.69 -17.57 17.34
CA LEU A 73 -31.43 -16.17 16.99
C LEU A 73 -30.07 -15.70 17.51
N ALA A 74 -29.72 -16.04 18.75
CA ALA A 74 -28.42 -15.72 19.34
C ALA A 74 -27.26 -16.34 18.55
N ALA A 75 -27.42 -17.58 18.10
CA ALA A 75 -26.41 -18.24 17.27
C ALA A 75 -26.28 -17.62 15.87
N LEU A 76 -27.39 -17.12 15.28
CA LEU A 76 -27.39 -16.49 13.96
C LEU A 76 -26.82 -15.06 13.98
N SER A 77 -27.06 -14.32 15.06
CA SER A 77 -26.58 -12.95 15.23
C SER A 77 -25.20 -12.86 15.86
N GLY A 78 -24.78 -13.89 16.61
CA GLY A 78 -23.60 -13.85 17.48
C GLY A 78 -23.81 -13.04 18.76
N GLU A 79 -25.06 -12.62 19.05
CA GLU A 79 -25.41 -11.80 20.21
C GLU A 79 -26.04 -12.65 21.31
N ARG A 80 -25.82 -12.27 22.57
CA ARG A 80 -26.45 -12.96 23.72
C ARG A 80 -27.82 -12.42 24.07
N GLU A 81 -28.09 -11.15 23.75
CA GLU A 81 -29.40 -10.53 23.84
C GLU A 81 -29.99 -10.38 22.45
N VAL A 82 -31.22 -10.87 22.27
CA VAL A 82 -31.91 -10.86 20.97
C VAL A 82 -33.32 -10.31 21.10
N VAL A 83 -33.80 -9.75 20.00
CA VAL A 83 -35.15 -9.18 19.87
C VAL A 83 -35.87 -9.89 18.73
N SER A 84 -37.05 -10.43 19.02
CA SER A 84 -37.95 -11.06 18.05
C SER A 84 -39.35 -10.47 18.21
N GLY A 85 -40.15 -10.48 17.14
CA GLY A 85 -41.59 -10.34 17.27
C GLY A 85 -42.15 -11.57 17.97
N TYR A 86 -43.05 -11.40 18.92
CA TYR A 86 -43.79 -12.47 19.58
C TYR A 86 -45.29 -12.31 19.27
N VAL A 87 -45.91 -13.36 18.75
CA VAL A 87 -47.36 -13.37 18.47
C VAL A 87 -48.11 -13.93 19.69
N PRO A 88 -49.05 -13.17 20.27
CA PRO A 88 -49.94 -13.69 21.31
C PRO A 88 -50.73 -14.92 20.85
N ALA A 89 -51.03 -15.83 21.78
CA ALA A 89 -51.69 -17.11 21.46
C ALA A 89 -53.12 -16.96 20.91
N ASP A 90 -53.80 -15.85 21.24
CA ASP A 90 -55.10 -15.45 20.69
C ASP A 90 -55.00 -14.73 19.32
N GLY A 91 -53.78 -14.62 18.78
CA GLY A 91 -53.47 -13.93 17.53
C GLY A 91 -53.29 -12.42 17.73
N GLY A 92 -52.79 -11.74 16.69
CA GLY A 92 -52.59 -10.29 16.74
C GLY A 92 -51.34 -9.85 16.01
N ARG A 93 -50.98 -8.57 16.17
CA ARG A 93 -49.72 -8.04 15.63
C ARG A 93 -48.55 -8.53 16.50
N PRO A 94 -47.40 -8.90 15.90
CA PRO A 94 -46.24 -9.29 16.69
C PRO A 94 -45.74 -8.14 17.56
N LEU A 95 -45.45 -8.45 18.83
CA LEU A 95 -44.95 -7.51 19.82
C LEU A 95 -43.43 -7.67 19.99
N PRO A 96 -42.65 -6.59 20.15
CA PRO A 96 -41.20 -6.72 20.38
C PRO A 96 -40.93 -7.47 21.69
N CYS A 97 -40.29 -8.64 21.59
CA CYS A 97 -39.94 -9.50 22.70
C CYS A 97 -38.42 -9.62 22.79
N ARG A 98 -37.87 -9.14 23.91
CA ARG A 98 -36.44 -9.24 24.22
C ARG A 98 -36.15 -10.50 25.00
N LEU A 99 -35.13 -11.23 24.58
CA LEU A 99 -34.71 -12.50 25.15
C LEU A 99 -33.20 -12.45 25.41
N THR A 100 -32.76 -13.14 26.46
CA THR A 100 -31.33 -13.26 26.79
C THR A 100 -30.93 -14.73 26.87
N THR A 101 -29.73 -15.03 26.37
CA THR A 101 -29.09 -16.35 26.41
C THR A 101 -27.91 -16.40 27.37
N GLU A 102 -27.81 -15.43 28.28
CA GLU A 102 -26.88 -15.46 29.43
C GLU A 102 -27.14 -16.61 30.44
N PRO A 103 -28.40 -17.06 30.70
CA PRO A 103 -28.65 -18.14 31.63
C PRO A 103 -27.93 -19.43 31.19
N PRO A 104 -27.11 -20.07 32.02
CA PRO A 104 -26.13 -21.05 31.55
C PRO A 104 -26.71 -22.36 31.03
N THR A 105 -27.91 -22.75 31.46
CA THR A 105 -28.52 -24.05 31.13
C THR A 105 -29.82 -23.89 30.34
N TRP A 106 -30.21 -24.91 29.58
CA TRP A 106 -31.49 -24.89 28.86
C TRP A 106 -32.69 -24.63 29.76
N ARG A 107 -32.72 -25.22 30.97
CA ARG A 107 -33.79 -25.02 31.96
C ARG A 107 -33.87 -23.55 32.39
N THR A 108 -32.73 -22.94 32.70
CA THR A 108 -32.69 -21.54 33.16
C THR A 108 -32.99 -20.56 32.03
N LEU A 109 -32.56 -20.87 30.80
CA LEU A 109 -32.93 -20.13 29.59
C LEU A 109 -34.44 -20.19 29.33
N LEU A 110 -35.03 -21.38 29.43
CA LEU A 110 -36.47 -21.61 29.27
C LEU A 110 -37.30 -20.85 30.31
N LEU A 111 -36.90 -20.89 31.58
CA LEU A 111 -37.60 -20.14 32.63
C LEU A 111 -37.49 -18.62 32.42
N ASN A 112 -36.35 -18.13 31.92
CA ASN A 112 -36.20 -16.72 31.53
C ASN A 112 -37.09 -16.36 30.34
N ALA A 113 -37.13 -17.21 29.31
CA ALA A 113 -38.01 -17.00 28.15
C ALA A 113 -39.49 -16.99 28.57
N HIS A 114 -39.88 -17.88 29.49
CA HIS A 114 -41.22 -17.89 30.08
C HIS A 114 -41.54 -16.57 30.81
N GLN A 115 -40.62 -16.10 31.65
CA GLN A 115 -40.79 -14.84 32.37
C GLN A 115 -40.92 -13.66 31.40
N ALA A 116 -40.04 -13.56 30.41
CA ALA A 116 -40.05 -12.49 29.41
C ALA A 116 -41.38 -12.47 28.62
N ALA A 117 -41.86 -13.63 28.16
CA ALA A 117 -43.13 -13.73 27.45
C ALA A 117 -44.32 -13.41 28.36
N SER A 118 -44.31 -13.86 29.62
CA SER A 118 -45.40 -13.60 30.56
C SER A 118 -45.51 -12.12 30.92
N GLU A 119 -44.38 -11.47 31.14
CA GLU A 119 -44.32 -10.04 31.44
C GLU A 119 -44.77 -9.22 30.22
N LEU A 120 -44.30 -9.56 29.02
CA LEU A 120 -44.73 -8.96 27.75
C LEU A 120 -46.26 -9.04 27.58
N LEU A 121 -46.83 -10.23 27.75
CA LEU A 121 -48.27 -10.47 27.57
C LEU A 121 -49.13 -9.76 28.62
N SER A 122 -48.58 -9.48 29.81
CA SER A 122 -49.28 -8.68 30.82
C SER A 122 -49.48 -7.21 30.43
N HIS A 123 -48.76 -6.75 29.41
CA HIS A 123 -48.80 -5.38 28.87
C HIS A 123 -49.29 -5.31 27.40
N GLN A 124 -49.83 -6.40 26.84
CA GLN A 124 -50.15 -6.52 25.40
C GLN A 124 -51.22 -5.55 24.88
N ASP A 125 -52.13 -5.10 25.74
CA ASP A 125 -53.24 -4.22 25.36
C ASP A 125 -52.81 -2.74 25.17
N PHE A 126 -51.55 -2.41 25.48
CA PHE A 126 -51.02 -1.06 25.35
C PHE A 126 -50.67 -0.74 23.89
N PRO A 127 -50.98 0.47 23.37
CA PRO A 127 -50.72 0.86 21.99
C PRO A 127 -49.22 1.17 21.74
N VAL A 128 -48.40 0.13 21.62
CA VAL A 128 -46.93 0.24 21.46
C VAL A 128 -46.52 1.09 20.26
N ASP A 129 -47.22 0.98 19.13
CA ASP A 129 -46.92 1.77 17.92
C ASP A 129 -47.14 3.28 18.11
N ASP A 130 -48.08 3.67 18.97
CA ASP A 130 -48.31 5.09 19.31
C ASP A 130 -47.14 5.62 20.13
N LEU A 131 -46.68 4.83 21.10
CA LEU A 131 -45.51 5.17 21.91
C LEU A 131 -44.21 5.18 21.09
N ARG A 132 -44.03 4.26 20.14
CA ARG A 132 -42.89 4.28 19.21
C ARG A 132 -42.87 5.56 18.39
N ARG A 133 -44.01 5.99 17.86
CA ARG A 133 -44.15 7.26 17.14
C ARG A 133 -43.88 8.46 18.04
N GLU A 134 -44.35 8.44 19.29
CA GLU A 134 -44.07 9.47 20.29
C GLU A 134 -42.57 9.58 20.60
N LEU A 135 -41.87 8.44 20.71
CA LEU A 135 -40.43 8.36 20.97
C LEU A 135 -39.57 8.60 19.71
N GLY A 136 -40.18 8.83 18.54
CA GLY A 136 -39.47 9.05 17.28
C GLY A 136 -38.78 7.80 16.72
N LEU A 137 -39.20 6.59 17.12
CA LEU A 137 -38.63 5.32 16.67
C LEU A 137 -39.32 4.87 15.38
N THR A 138 -38.66 5.10 14.24
CA THR A 138 -39.19 4.80 12.91
C THR A 138 -38.68 3.49 12.31
N GLU A 139 -37.60 2.93 12.84
CA GLU A 139 -37.01 1.68 12.35
C GLU A 139 -37.83 0.46 12.76
N ALA A 140 -37.78 -0.61 11.96
CA ALA A 140 -38.45 -1.87 12.28
C ALA A 140 -37.92 -2.45 13.60
N PRO A 141 -38.78 -2.99 14.48
CA PRO A 141 -38.37 -3.44 15.80
C PRO A 141 -37.68 -4.83 15.79
N PHE A 142 -37.87 -5.62 14.74
CA PHE A 142 -37.33 -6.98 14.59
C PHE A 142 -37.47 -7.46 13.14
N GLU A 143 -36.66 -8.45 12.75
CA GLU A 143 -36.75 -9.14 11.44
C GLU A 143 -37.30 -10.56 11.54
N ALA A 144 -37.19 -11.17 12.70
CA ALA A 144 -37.72 -12.49 12.99
C ALA A 144 -39.00 -12.38 13.81
N VAL A 145 -39.98 -13.23 13.52
CA VAL A 145 -41.22 -13.36 14.29
C VAL A 145 -41.36 -14.80 14.77
N PHE A 146 -41.69 -14.96 16.03
CA PHE A 146 -42.03 -16.22 16.68
C PHE A 146 -43.55 -16.28 16.90
N ASP A 147 -44.16 -17.34 16.36
CA ASP A 147 -45.60 -17.59 16.41
C ASP A 147 -45.87 -18.98 17.00
N PRO A 148 -46.14 -19.07 18.32
CA PRO A 148 -46.39 -20.35 18.97
C PRO A 148 -47.68 -21.03 18.50
N GLY A 149 -48.64 -20.27 17.93
CA GLY A 149 -49.91 -20.80 17.44
C GLY A 149 -49.87 -21.30 16.00
N GLY A 150 -48.87 -20.89 15.22
CA GLY A 150 -48.62 -21.37 13.86
C GLY A 150 -49.75 -21.09 12.86
N VAL A 151 -50.62 -20.12 13.17
CA VAL A 151 -51.77 -19.73 12.35
C VAL A 151 -51.30 -19.04 11.06
N GLY A 152 -50.12 -18.40 11.12
CA GLY A 152 -49.48 -17.73 10.00
C GLY A 152 -50.06 -16.34 9.74
N GLY A 153 -49.18 -15.33 9.68
CA GLY A 153 -49.48 -13.97 9.24
C GLY A 153 -48.88 -13.66 7.86
N ASP A 154 -49.27 -12.54 7.27
CA ASP A 154 -48.53 -11.97 6.14
C ASP A 154 -47.22 -11.38 6.64
N LEU A 155 -46.12 -11.66 5.92
CA LEU A 155 -44.83 -11.04 6.18
C LEU A 155 -44.98 -9.53 5.96
N ALA A 156 -44.87 -8.74 7.04
CA ALA A 156 -44.71 -7.31 6.91
C ALA A 156 -43.44 -7.02 6.11
N GLU A 157 -43.38 -5.84 5.46
CA GLU A 157 -42.27 -5.46 4.58
C GLU A 157 -40.91 -5.66 5.24
N ASP A 158 -40.78 -5.33 6.53
CA ASP A 158 -39.51 -5.44 7.27
C ASP A 158 -39.27 -6.81 7.94
N THR A 159 -40.25 -7.73 7.91
CA THR A 159 -40.06 -9.09 8.45
C THR A 159 -39.37 -9.97 7.42
N VAL A 160 -38.26 -10.59 7.84
CA VAL A 160 -37.47 -11.50 7.00
C VAL A 160 -37.98 -12.92 7.12
N VAL A 161 -38.30 -13.37 8.34
CA VAL A 161 -38.69 -14.75 8.62
C VAL A 161 -39.73 -14.83 9.74
N TRP A 162 -40.76 -15.62 9.50
CA TRP A 162 -41.82 -15.95 10.46
C TRP A 162 -41.71 -17.43 10.80
N ILE A 163 -41.49 -17.74 12.07
CA ILE A 163 -41.30 -19.10 12.60
C ILE A 163 -42.54 -19.49 13.39
N GLY A 164 -43.33 -20.42 12.85
CA GLY A 164 -44.56 -20.92 13.44
C GLY A 164 -44.48 -22.38 13.86
N PHE A 165 -45.14 -22.73 14.97
CA PHE A 165 -45.30 -24.11 15.41
C PHE A 165 -46.79 -24.49 15.42
N SER A 166 -47.14 -25.66 14.88
CA SER A 166 -48.53 -26.14 14.87
C SER A 166 -48.61 -27.65 15.00
N TRP A 167 -49.70 -28.16 15.56
CA TRP A 167 -49.98 -29.59 15.60
C TRP A 167 -50.78 -30.00 14.37
N ARG A 168 -50.25 -30.95 13.58
CA ARG A 168 -50.94 -31.55 12.42
C ARG A 168 -50.87 -33.08 12.54
N ASP A 169 -52.04 -33.74 12.51
CA ASP A 169 -52.17 -35.19 12.65
C ASP A 169 -51.42 -35.78 13.86
N GLY A 170 -51.44 -35.05 14.99
CA GLY A 170 -50.77 -35.46 16.23
C GLY A 170 -49.26 -35.25 16.26
N ARG A 171 -48.67 -34.59 15.25
CA ARG A 171 -47.24 -34.27 15.17
C ARG A 171 -47.01 -32.77 15.26
N LEU A 172 -45.92 -32.37 15.91
CA LEU A 172 -45.50 -30.97 15.97
C LEU A 172 -44.77 -30.61 14.66
N VAL A 173 -45.28 -29.62 13.94
CA VAL A 173 -44.74 -29.12 12.67
C VAL A 173 -44.20 -27.71 12.88
N LEU A 174 -42.96 -27.50 12.46
CA LEU A 174 -42.30 -26.21 12.36
C LEU A 174 -42.44 -25.68 10.93
N ARG A 175 -42.98 -24.47 10.79
CA ARG A 175 -43.11 -23.77 9.51
C ARG A 175 -42.33 -22.46 9.55
N LEU A 176 -41.54 -22.21 8.51
CA LEU A 176 -40.90 -20.95 8.25
C LEU A 176 -41.54 -20.31 7.02
N ARG A 177 -42.01 -19.08 7.14
CA ARG A 177 -42.38 -18.23 6.00
C ARG A 177 -41.34 -17.13 5.87
N TYR A 178 -40.71 -16.97 4.70
CA TYR A 178 -39.56 -16.09 4.58
C TYR A 178 -39.48 -15.33 3.26
N ARG A 179 -38.76 -14.20 3.29
CA ARG A 179 -38.45 -13.38 2.12
C ARG A 179 -37.34 -14.00 1.27
N THR A 180 -37.61 -14.25 -0.01
CA THR A 180 -36.67 -14.92 -0.94
C THR A 180 -35.54 -14.01 -1.43
N ASP A 181 -35.67 -12.70 -1.23
CA ASP A 181 -34.60 -11.73 -1.47
C ASP A 181 -33.64 -11.58 -0.28
N VAL A 182 -33.86 -12.36 0.79
CA VAL A 182 -32.97 -12.41 1.95
C VAL A 182 -32.47 -13.84 2.21
N LEU A 183 -33.37 -14.82 2.22
CA LEU A 183 -33.09 -16.24 2.50
C LEU A 183 -33.45 -17.09 1.29
N ASP A 184 -32.58 -18.02 0.89
CA ASP A 184 -32.95 -19.06 -0.06
C ASP A 184 -33.52 -20.31 0.66
N ALA A 185 -33.93 -21.32 -0.12
CA ALA A 185 -34.57 -22.52 0.42
C ALA A 185 -33.64 -23.35 1.31
N ASP A 186 -32.35 -23.46 0.96
CA ASP A 186 -31.37 -24.21 1.74
C ASP A 186 -31.12 -23.51 3.08
N CYS A 187 -31.12 -22.18 3.08
CA CYS A 187 -30.99 -21.36 4.26
C CYS A 187 -32.18 -21.46 5.21
N ALA A 188 -33.41 -21.42 4.69
CA ALA A 188 -34.60 -21.66 5.49
C ALA A 188 -34.58 -23.07 6.10
N ALA A 189 -34.17 -24.08 5.33
CA ALA A 189 -33.99 -25.44 5.82
C ALA A 189 -32.97 -25.53 6.97
N ARG A 190 -31.85 -24.80 6.88
CA ARG A 190 -30.86 -24.72 7.98
C ARG A 190 -31.44 -24.06 9.23
N ILE A 191 -32.14 -22.93 9.12
CA ILE A 191 -32.78 -22.29 10.29
C ILE A 191 -33.76 -23.27 10.95
N ALA A 192 -34.58 -23.97 10.15
CA ALA A 192 -35.51 -24.96 10.66
C ALA A 192 -34.76 -26.12 11.36
N GLY A 193 -33.65 -26.58 10.76
CA GLY A 193 -32.75 -27.56 11.35
C GLY A 193 -32.17 -27.12 12.69
N TYR A 194 -31.71 -25.88 12.84
CA TYR A 194 -31.19 -25.36 14.10
C TYR A 194 -32.26 -25.35 15.21
N HIS A 195 -33.51 -25.03 14.88
CA HIS A 195 -34.62 -25.12 15.83
C HIS A 195 -34.87 -26.57 16.25
N VAL A 196 -34.90 -27.52 15.31
CA VAL A 196 -35.07 -28.94 15.62
C VAL A 196 -33.91 -29.46 16.49
N THR A 197 -32.67 -29.08 16.21
CA THR A 197 -31.50 -29.43 17.04
C THR A 197 -31.61 -28.84 18.44
N ALA A 198 -31.95 -27.55 18.57
CA ALA A 198 -32.13 -26.90 19.88
C ALA A 198 -33.23 -27.62 20.71
N LEU A 199 -34.36 -27.94 20.08
CA LEU A 199 -35.45 -28.69 20.72
C LEU A 199 -34.99 -30.10 21.17
N ALA A 200 -34.22 -30.80 20.34
CA ALA A 200 -33.66 -32.11 20.71
C ALA A 200 -32.69 -32.00 21.90
N LEU A 201 -31.84 -30.96 21.95
CA LEU A 201 -30.91 -30.73 23.05
C LEU A 201 -31.64 -30.45 24.37
N ILE A 202 -32.71 -29.64 24.34
CA ILE A 202 -33.57 -29.39 25.50
C ILE A 202 -34.23 -30.69 25.98
N ALA A 203 -34.73 -31.52 25.05
CA ALA A 203 -35.40 -32.77 25.37
C ALA A 203 -34.47 -33.79 26.05
N VAL A 204 -33.21 -33.86 25.62
CA VAL A 204 -32.22 -34.82 26.12
C VAL A 204 -31.61 -34.38 27.46
N GLY A 205 -31.36 -33.08 27.64
CA GLY A 205 -30.61 -32.58 28.79
C GLY A 205 -30.94 -31.14 29.16
N PRO A 206 -32.09 -30.87 29.82
CA PRO A 206 -32.49 -29.51 30.18
C PRO A 206 -31.52 -28.83 31.16
N ASP A 207 -30.74 -29.59 31.92
CA ASP A 207 -29.75 -29.05 32.87
C ASP A 207 -28.34 -28.89 32.26
N ALA A 208 -28.15 -29.23 30.98
CA ALA A 208 -26.87 -29.08 30.30
C ALA A 208 -26.56 -27.60 29.98
N GLU A 209 -25.27 -27.27 29.94
CA GLU A 209 -24.79 -25.94 29.54
C GLU A 209 -25.04 -25.70 28.04
N HIS A 210 -26.06 -24.91 27.70
CA HIS A 210 -26.48 -24.71 26.32
C HIS A 210 -25.45 -23.90 25.50
N GLY A 211 -24.55 -23.17 26.17
CA GLY A 211 -23.44 -22.43 25.53
C GLY A 211 -22.44 -23.36 24.84
N ARG A 212 -22.22 -24.56 25.37
CA ARG A 212 -21.23 -25.54 24.86
C ARG A 212 -21.77 -26.50 23.81
N GLN A 213 -23.03 -26.35 23.42
CA GLN A 213 -23.70 -27.25 22.48
C GLN A 213 -23.94 -26.53 21.15
N GLY A 214 -23.39 -27.09 20.07
CA GLY A 214 -23.57 -26.59 18.71
C GLY A 214 -24.94 -26.92 18.16
N LEU A 215 -25.45 -26.05 17.28
CA LEU A 215 -26.73 -26.24 16.58
C LEU A 215 -26.60 -26.88 15.19
N LEU A 216 -25.37 -26.93 14.67
CA LEU A 216 -25.07 -27.40 13.32
C LEU A 216 -25.42 -28.89 13.19
N SER A 217 -25.97 -29.26 12.04
CA SER A 217 -26.07 -30.67 11.67
C SER A 217 -24.67 -31.25 11.42
N ALA A 218 -24.54 -32.58 11.46
CA ALA A 218 -23.28 -33.25 11.12
C ALA A 218 -22.84 -32.95 9.67
N GLU A 219 -23.80 -32.79 8.76
CA GLU A 219 -23.55 -32.43 7.36
C GLU A 219 -23.02 -31.00 7.22
N GLU A 220 -23.64 -30.03 7.90
CA GLU A 220 -23.16 -28.65 7.86
C GLU A 220 -21.79 -28.51 8.52
N LEU A 221 -21.58 -29.16 9.67
CA LEU A 221 -20.28 -29.17 10.32
C LEU A 221 -19.20 -29.77 9.40
N HIS A 222 -19.49 -30.90 8.75
CA HIS A 222 -18.59 -31.49 7.77
C HIS A 222 -18.31 -30.55 6.58
N PHE A 223 -19.34 -29.90 6.05
CA PHE A 223 -19.18 -28.92 4.97
C PHE A 223 -18.31 -27.72 5.40
N GLN A 224 -18.51 -27.18 6.61
CA GLN A 224 -17.68 -26.09 7.10
C GLN A 224 -16.22 -26.50 7.37
N LEU A 225 -16.00 -27.72 7.86
CA LEU A 225 -14.66 -28.22 8.19
C LEU A 225 -13.86 -28.68 6.96
N GLU A 226 -14.52 -29.30 5.98
CA GLU A 226 -13.88 -29.90 4.80
C GLU A 226 -14.24 -29.21 3.49
N GLY A 227 -15.50 -28.81 3.30
CA GLY A 227 -15.99 -28.19 2.07
C GLY A 227 -15.55 -26.74 1.88
N LEU A 228 -15.26 -26.02 2.97
CA LEU A 228 -14.71 -24.65 2.95
C LEU A 228 -13.18 -24.60 3.11
N ALA A 229 -12.55 -25.76 3.32
CA ALA A 229 -11.10 -25.85 3.33
C ALA A 229 -10.53 -25.49 1.96
N GLY A 230 -9.33 -24.93 1.95
CA GLY A 230 -8.60 -24.71 0.71
C GLY A 230 -8.30 -26.05 0.02
N PRO A 231 -8.23 -26.08 -1.32
CA PRO A 231 -8.00 -27.32 -2.05
C PRO A 231 -6.73 -28.02 -1.59
N ARG A 232 -6.74 -29.35 -1.60
CA ARG A 232 -5.53 -30.11 -1.28
C ARG A 232 -4.54 -30.00 -2.44
N ARG A 233 -3.31 -29.60 -2.15
CA ARG A 233 -2.18 -29.59 -3.08
C ARG A 233 -1.04 -30.40 -2.46
N ASP A 234 -0.59 -31.45 -3.14
CA ASP A 234 0.61 -32.16 -2.69
C ASP A 234 1.84 -31.28 -2.90
N LEU A 235 2.58 -31.02 -1.82
CA LEU A 235 3.82 -30.25 -1.87
C LEU A 235 4.98 -31.20 -2.21
N PRO A 236 5.96 -30.75 -3.01
CA PRO A 236 7.16 -31.55 -3.25
C PRO A 236 7.92 -31.77 -1.92
N ASP A 237 8.56 -32.93 -1.77
CA ASP A 237 9.51 -33.18 -0.68
C ASP A 237 10.84 -32.46 -0.94
N ARG A 238 10.76 -31.14 -1.08
CA ARG A 238 11.86 -30.20 -1.33
C ARG A 238 11.52 -28.85 -0.70
N ARG A 239 12.54 -28.07 -0.40
CA ARG A 239 12.46 -26.77 0.27
C ARG A 239 12.67 -25.72 -0.80
N MET A 240 12.26 -24.49 -0.50
CA MET A 240 12.31 -23.39 -1.47
C MET A 240 13.69 -23.24 -2.14
N HIS A 241 14.78 -23.30 -1.36
CA HIS A 241 16.14 -23.18 -1.91
C HIS A 241 16.55 -24.36 -2.80
N GLU A 242 16.08 -25.59 -2.53
CA GLU A 242 16.38 -26.77 -3.36
C GLU A 242 15.63 -26.73 -4.71
N LEU A 243 14.43 -26.14 -4.72
CA LEU A 243 13.67 -25.87 -5.93
C LEU A 243 14.34 -24.77 -6.75
N PHE A 244 14.85 -23.72 -6.10
CA PHE A 244 15.69 -22.72 -6.75
C PHE A 244 16.96 -23.34 -7.36
N GLU A 245 17.69 -24.18 -6.63
CA GLU A 245 18.88 -24.89 -7.15
C GLU A 245 18.57 -25.77 -8.37
N GLN A 246 17.38 -26.38 -8.40
CA GLN A 246 16.90 -27.08 -9.58
C GLN A 246 16.75 -26.12 -10.78
N ARG A 247 16.13 -24.95 -10.59
CA ARG A 247 16.04 -23.92 -11.64
C ARG A 247 17.40 -23.41 -12.09
N VAL A 248 18.35 -23.25 -11.18
CA VAL A 248 19.73 -22.88 -11.51
C VAL A 248 20.38 -23.91 -12.44
N ARG A 249 20.15 -25.20 -12.23
CA ARG A 249 20.66 -26.26 -13.12
C ARG A 249 19.99 -26.27 -14.49
N GLU A 250 18.70 -26.00 -14.55
CA GLU A 250 17.90 -26.01 -15.78
C GLU A 250 18.15 -24.75 -16.64
N HIS A 251 18.21 -23.57 -16.02
CA HIS A 251 18.26 -22.26 -16.68
C HIS A 251 19.29 -21.32 -16.02
N PRO A 252 20.58 -21.69 -15.99
CA PRO A 252 21.58 -20.96 -15.21
C PRO A 252 21.79 -19.50 -15.65
N ASP A 253 21.68 -19.24 -16.94
CA ASP A 253 22.00 -17.94 -17.53
C ASP A 253 20.75 -17.03 -17.69
N ALA A 254 19.58 -17.51 -17.25
CA ALA A 254 18.38 -16.68 -17.13
C ALA A 254 18.57 -15.62 -16.04
N VAL A 255 17.93 -14.46 -16.20
CA VAL A 255 17.97 -13.38 -15.20
C VAL A 255 17.09 -13.76 -14.02
N ALA A 256 17.62 -13.70 -12.79
CA ALA A 256 16.91 -14.01 -11.56
C ALA A 256 16.46 -12.74 -10.83
N ALA A 257 17.33 -11.72 -10.74
CA ALA A 257 17.04 -10.50 -9.99
C ALA A 257 17.65 -9.26 -10.66
N VAL A 258 16.96 -8.13 -10.56
CA VAL A 258 17.37 -6.84 -11.16
C VAL A 258 17.25 -5.73 -10.13
N HIS A 259 18.24 -4.83 -10.08
CA HIS A 259 18.24 -3.61 -9.27
C HIS A 259 19.06 -2.51 -9.97
N GLY A 260 18.44 -1.36 -10.22
CA GLY A 260 19.01 -0.35 -11.11
C GLY A 260 19.38 -0.95 -12.48
N GLU A 261 20.62 -0.76 -12.91
CA GLU A 261 21.18 -1.33 -14.16
C GLU A 261 21.85 -2.70 -13.95
N ARG A 262 21.94 -3.17 -12.70
CA ARG A 262 22.59 -4.44 -12.37
C ARG A 262 21.56 -5.57 -12.38
N ARG A 263 22.00 -6.74 -12.84
CA ARG A 263 21.18 -7.95 -12.90
C ARG A 263 22.02 -9.16 -12.54
N TRP A 264 21.50 -10.04 -11.69
CA TRP A 264 22.09 -11.36 -11.45
C TRP A 264 21.32 -12.42 -12.20
N THR A 265 22.07 -13.29 -12.89
CA THR A 265 21.54 -14.55 -13.39
C THR A 265 21.27 -15.54 -12.26
N TYR A 266 20.51 -16.60 -12.52
CA TYR A 266 20.29 -17.69 -11.56
C TYR A 266 21.62 -18.27 -11.06
N ARG A 267 22.58 -18.50 -11.97
CA ARG A 267 23.93 -18.97 -11.63
C ARG A 267 24.67 -18.03 -10.69
N GLU A 268 24.69 -16.73 -11.02
CA GLU A 268 25.40 -15.71 -10.26
C GLU A 268 24.80 -15.48 -8.87
N LEU A 269 23.47 -15.50 -8.76
CA LEU A 269 22.76 -15.39 -7.50
C LEU A 269 23.02 -16.63 -6.63
N ASN A 270 22.98 -17.83 -7.22
CA ASN A 270 23.24 -19.08 -6.49
C ASN A 270 24.68 -19.15 -5.96
N ALA A 271 25.68 -18.81 -6.78
CA ALA A 271 27.08 -18.80 -6.36
C ALA A 271 27.33 -17.86 -5.17
N ARG A 272 26.74 -16.64 -5.20
CA ARG A 272 26.81 -15.69 -4.09
C ARG A 272 26.15 -16.23 -2.83
N ALA A 273 24.94 -16.78 -2.95
CA ALA A 273 24.24 -17.40 -1.84
C ALA A 273 25.03 -18.58 -1.24
N ASN A 274 25.70 -19.39 -2.07
CA ASN A 274 26.52 -20.52 -1.63
C ASN A 274 27.76 -20.07 -0.86
N ARG A 275 28.47 -19.04 -1.31
CA ARG A 275 29.60 -18.44 -0.57
C ARG A 275 29.16 -17.90 0.80
N LEU A 276 28.06 -17.15 0.84
CA LEU A 276 27.50 -16.64 2.08
C LEU A 276 27.07 -17.77 3.03
N ALA A 277 26.42 -18.83 2.51
CA ALA A 277 26.02 -19.98 3.30
C ALA A 277 27.23 -20.68 3.94
N ARG A 278 28.32 -20.86 3.19
CA ARG A 278 29.58 -21.43 3.72
C ARG A 278 30.24 -20.52 4.73
N ALA A 279 30.22 -19.21 4.52
CA ALA A 279 30.72 -18.22 5.48
C ALA A 279 29.93 -18.25 6.81
N LEU A 280 28.60 -18.45 6.75
CA LEU A 280 27.76 -18.65 7.94
C LEU A 280 28.10 -19.97 8.66
N LEU A 281 28.23 -21.07 7.91
CA LEU A 281 28.59 -22.39 8.47
C LEU A 281 29.98 -22.36 9.13
N ALA A 282 30.97 -21.71 8.49
CA ALA A 282 32.32 -21.54 9.03
C ALA A 282 32.34 -20.75 10.34
N ARG A 283 31.34 -19.87 10.55
CA ARG A 283 31.12 -19.12 11.79
C ARG A 283 30.27 -19.86 12.82
N GLY A 284 29.99 -21.14 12.58
CA GLY A 284 29.34 -22.02 13.53
C GLY A 284 27.82 -21.93 13.53
N LEU A 285 27.19 -21.44 12.46
CA LEU A 285 25.74 -21.52 12.30
C LEU A 285 25.30 -22.99 12.41
N ARG A 286 24.34 -23.25 13.30
CA ARG A 286 23.75 -24.58 13.50
C ARG A 286 22.35 -24.62 12.90
N ARG A 287 21.79 -25.84 12.83
CA ARG A 287 20.38 -26.09 12.50
C ARG A 287 19.47 -25.17 13.33
N GLU A 288 18.58 -24.44 12.65
CA GLU A 288 17.68 -23.44 13.23
C GLU A 288 18.39 -22.29 14.00
N GLY A 289 19.67 -22.05 13.74
CA GLY A 289 20.36 -20.86 14.24
C GLY A 289 19.78 -19.61 13.58
N VAL A 290 19.43 -18.61 14.40
CA VAL A 290 18.83 -17.36 13.91
C VAL A 290 19.91 -16.45 13.33
N VAL A 291 19.71 -16.03 12.09
CA VAL A 291 20.57 -15.09 11.37
C VAL A 291 19.75 -13.86 11.03
N ALA A 292 20.14 -12.72 11.63
CA ALA A 292 19.58 -11.45 11.24
C ALA A 292 20.20 -10.98 9.92
N VAL A 293 19.38 -10.44 9.03
CA VAL A 293 19.85 -9.78 7.79
C VAL A 293 19.46 -8.31 7.87
N VAL A 294 20.47 -7.45 7.80
CA VAL A 294 20.36 -5.99 7.94
C VAL A 294 21.06 -5.36 6.74
N THR A 295 20.32 -5.11 5.67
CA THR A 295 20.85 -4.64 4.38
C THR A 295 19.90 -3.60 3.80
N GLU A 296 20.39 -2.67 2.98
CA GLU A 296 19.52 -1.90 2.11
C GLU A 296 18.86 -2.82 1.06
N ARG A 297 17.84 -2.31 0.38
CA ARG A 297 17.21 -3.03 -0.74
C ARG A 297 18.16 -3.06 -1.94
N ASN A 298 18.85 -4.18 -2.12
CA ASN A 298 19.77 -4.40 -3.24
C ASN A 298 19.93 -5.90 -3.58
N LEU A 299 20.78 -6.22 -4.57
CA LEU A 299 20.94 -7.59 -5.07
C LEU A 299 21.62 -8.56 -4.08
N ASP A 300 22.25 -8.07 -3.02
CA ASP A 300 22.83 -8.92 -1.98
C ASP A 300 21.79 -9.41 -0.98
N TRP A 301 20.66 -8.71 -0.84
CA TRP A 301 19.55 -9.16 -0.01
C TRP A 301 18.97 -10.54 -0.42
N PRO A 302 18.58 -10.81 -1.68
CA PRO A 302 18.14 -12.14 -2.08
C PRO A 302 19.25 -13.20 -1.90
N ALA A 303 20.52 -12.84 -2.11
CA ALA A 303 21.64 -13.75 -1.88
C ALA A 303 21.77 -14.12 -0.39
N ALA A 304 21.65 -13.15 0.52
CA ALA A 304 21.68 -13.35 1.96
C ALA A 304 20.52 -14.21 2.45
N VAL A 305 19.29 -13.97 1.96
CA VAL A 305 18.11 -14.78 2.31
C VAL A 305 18.29 -16.23 1.87
N LEU A 306 18.70 -16.46 0.61
CA LEU A 306 18.97 -17.80 0.09
C LEU A 306 20.10 -18.48 0.86
N ALA A 307 21.14 -17.75 1.25
CA ALA A 307 22.25 -18.27 2.04
C ALA A 307 21.82 -18.80 3.41
N VAL A 308 20.95 -18.06 4.11
CA VAL A 308 20.39 -18.49 5.39
C VAL A 308 19.63 -19.80 5.25
N PHE A 309 18.77 -19.92 4.23
CA PHE A 309 18.01 -21.14 3.98
C PHE A 309 18.91 -22.31 3.57
N LYS A 310 19.89 -22.09 2.69
CA LYS A 310 20.87 -23.10 2.25
C LYS A 310 21.78 -23.59 3.38
N ALA A 311 22.01 -22.77 4.40
CA ALA A 311 22.77 -23.13 5.59
C ALA A 311 21.90 -23.78 6.69
N GLY A 312 20.58 -23.92 6.47
CA GLY A 312 19.64 -24.46 7.46
C GLY A 312 19.39 -23.55 8.66
N GLY A 313 19.65 -22.25 8.51
CA GLY A 313 19.38 -21.21 9.50
C GLY A 313 17.97 -20.61 9.38
N VAL A 314 17.64 -19.72 10.33
CA VAL A 314 16.36 -19.01 10.39
C VAL A 314 16.56 -17.55 10.03
N TYR A 315 15.83 -17.09 9.03
CA TYR A 315 15.88 -15.72 8.55
C TYR A 315 15.16 -14.75 9.50
N LEU A 316 15.88 -13.75 10.00
CA LEU A 316 15.33 -12.65 10.79
C LEU A 316 15.55 -11.31 10.06
N PRO A 317 14.53 -10.75 9.41
CA PRO A 317 14.65 -9.45 8.76
C PRO A 317 14.63 -8.28 9.75
N ILE A 318 15.53 -7.33 9.55
CA ILE A 318 15.57 -6.06 10.30
C ILE A 318 15.90 -4.93 9.32
N GLU A 319 15.14 -3.84 9.38
CA GLU A 319 15.43 -2.66 8.57
C GLU A 319 16.71 -1.97 9.05
N PRO A 320 17.61 -1.55 8.14
CA PRO A 320 18.87 -0.89 8.50
C PRO A 320 18.66 0.47 9.19
N HIS A 321 17.53 1.13 8.91
CA HIS A 321 17.18 2.43 9.48
C HIS A 321 16.41 2.35 10.80
N PHE A 322 16.14 1.17 11.36
CA PHE A 322 15.51 1.06 12.68
C PHE A 322 16.41 1.60 13.79
N PRO A 323 15.87 2.22 14.86
CA PRO A 323 16.67 2.69 15.98
C PRO A 323 17.48 1.57 16.62
N ALA A 324 18.70 1.87 17.06
CA ALA A 324 19.64 0.90 17.62
C ALA A 324 19.04 0.07 18.78
N GLY A 325 18.27 0.73 19.68
CA GLY A 325 17.58 0.04 20.78
C GLY A 325 16.55 -0.99 20.32
N ARG A 326 15.84 -0.73 19.23
CA ARG A 326 14.87 -1.67 18.65
C ARG A 326 15.57 -2.84 17.96
N ILE A 327 16.66 -2.59 17.24
CA ILE A 327 17.51 -3.64 16.66
C ILE A 327 18.03 -4.55 17.78
N ALA A 328 18.66 -3.98 18.81
CA ALA A 328 19.22 -4.73 19.94
C ALA A 328 18.16 -5.59 20.66
N THR A 329 16.97 -5.02 20.90
CA THR A 329 15.85 -5.74 21.51
C THR A 329 15.39 -6.92 20.66
N THR A 330 15.28 -6.70 19.34
CA THR A 330 14.86 -7.74 18.38
C THR A 330 15.88 -8.88 18.31
N LEU A 331 17.17 -8.54 18.19
CA LEU A 331 18.27 -9.52 18.17
C LEU A 331 18.30 -10.36 19.45
N THR A 332 18.16 -9.71 20.61
CA THR A 332 18.15 -10.39 21.92
C THR A 332 16.95 -11.33 22.04
N ARG A 333 15.75 -10.85 21.71
CA ARG A 333 14.51 -11.66 21.80
C ARG A 333 14.52 -12.85 20.87
N ALA A 334 15.08 -12.70 19.68
CA ALA A 334 15.18 -13.78 18.72
C ALA A 334 16.25 -14.83 19.09
N GLY A 335 17.13 -14.54 20.07
CA GLY A 335 18.30 -15.37 20.33
C GLY A 335 19.25 -15.40 19.14
N CYS A 336 19.42 -14.25 18.47
CA CYS A 336 20.21 -14.13 17.25
C CYS A 336 21.68 -14.51 17.49
N ALA A 337 22.26 -15.32 16.61
CA ALA A 337 23.65 -15.76 16.71
C ALA A 337 24.57 -14.96 15.78
N LEU A 338 24.09 -14.66 14.57
CA LEU A 338 24.86 -13.99 13.52
C LEU A 338 24.03 -12.88 12.87
N VAL A 339 24.71 -11.81 12.47
CA VAL A 339 24.13 -10.73 11.66
C VAL A 339 24.87 -10.66 10.33
N LEU A 340 24.14 -10.77 9.22
CA LEU A 340 24.61 -10.43 7.89
C LEU A 340 24.28 -8.99 7.57
N THR A 341 25.27 -8.22 7.11
CA THR A 341 25.09 -6.81 6.74
C THR A 341 26.09 -6.38 5.67
N GLU A 342 25.84 -5.22 5.07
CA GLU A 342 26.74 -4.56 4.13
C GLU A 342 27.37 -3.31 4.74
N HIS A 343 28.44 -2.79 4.14
CA HIS A 343 29.17 -1.63 4.67
C HIS A 343 28.31 -0.37 4.84
N GLY A 344 27.29 -0.16 4.00
CA GLY A 344 26.42 1.01 4.04
C GLY A 344 25.43 1.05 5.22
N SER A 345 25.10 -0.12 5.79
CA SER A 345 24.04 -0.26 6.79
C SER A 345 24.54 -0.41 8.23
N THR A 346 25.85 -0.20 8.50
CA THR A 346 26.45 -0.59 9.79
C THR A 346 26.26 0.41 10.92
N THR A 347 26.03 1.71 10.66
CA THR A 347 26.08 2.74 11.71
C THR A 347 25.15 2.46 12.89
N THR A 348 23.85 2.29 12.63
CA THR A 348 22.86 2.03 13.69
C THR A 348 22.98 0.61 14.25
N LEU A 349 23.39 -0.33 13.40
CA LEU A 349 23.62 -1.72 13.78
C LEU A 349 24.80 -1.86 14.75
N ASP A 350 25.89 -1.13 14.54
CA ASP A 350 27.08 -1.18 15.40
C ASP A 350 26.77 -0.66 16.80
N GLN A 351 25.96 0.39 16.90
CA GLN A 351 25.41 0.88 18.17
C GLN A 351 24.51 -0.17 18.85
N ALA A 352 23.73 -0.91 18.08
CA ALA A 352 22.86 -1.98 18.60
C ALA A 352 23.66 -3.20 19.09
N LEU A 353 24.80 -3.48 18.47
CA LEU A 353 25.66 -4.62 18.79
C LEU A 353 26.64 -4.35 19.94
N GLU A 354 26.98 -3.10 20.24
CA GLU A 354 27.84 -2.72 21.37
C GLU A 354 27.45 -3.39 22.70
N PRO A 355 26.16 -3.41 23.12
CA PRO A 355 25.73 -4.13 24.32
C PRO A 355 25.60 -5.66 24.16
N LEU A 356 25.82 -6.22 22.97
CA LEU A 356 25.56 -7.62 22.61
C LEU A 356 26.81 -8.34 22.03
N PRO A 357 27.92 -8.48 22.80
CA PRO A 357 29.19 -9.00 22.30
C PRO A 357 29.15 -10.48 21.86
N GLY A 358 28.07 -11.21 22.14
CA GLY A 358 27.89 -12.61 21.76
C GLY A 358 27.39 -12.84 20.33
N ILE A 359 27.03 -11.78 19.60
CA ILE A 359 26.48 -11.86 18.25
C ILE A 359 27.59 -11.60 17.22
N GLY A 360 27.82 -12.55 16.32
CA GLY A 360 28.84 -12.40 15.28
C GLY A 360 28.35 -11.54 14.11
N LYS A 361 29.03 -10.43 13.81
CA LYS A 361 28.78 -9.62 12.61
C LYS A 361 29.55 -10.17 11.40
N VAL A 362 28.85 -10.34 10.29
CA VAL A 362 29.39 -10.83 9.01
C VAL A 362 29.11 -9.79 7.94
N LEU A 363 30.18 -9.21 7.39
CA LEU A 363 30.08 -8.31 6.24
C LEU A 363 29.98 -9.12 4.95
N ILE A 364 28.99 -8.83 4.13
CA ILE A 364 28.70 -9.56 2.89
C ILE A 364 29.90 -9.52 1.93
N ASP A 365 30.48 -8.33 1.68
CA ASP A 365 31.64 -8.18 0.80
C ASP A 365 32.87 -8.97 1.29
N ALA A 366 33.09 -8.97 2.60
CA ALA A 366 34.18 -9.74 3.20
C ALA A 366 33.94 -11.25 3.04
N ALA A 367 32.70 -11.71 3.22
CA ALA A 367 32.32 -13.10 3.03
C ALA A 367 32.44 -13.56 1.56
N TYR A 368 32.21 -12.67 0.59
CA TYR A 368 32.47 -12.97 -0.82
C TYR A 368 33.95 -13.10 -1.18
N ALA A 369 34.84 -12.45 -0.42
CA ALA A 369 36.29 -12.51 -0.60
C ALA A 369 36.93 -13.72 0.09
N GLU A 370 36.19 -14.46 0.93
CA GLU A 370 36.65 -15.71 1.52
C GLU A 370 36.75 -16.82 0.45
N ASP A 371 37.76 -17.70 0.57
CA ASP A 371 38.00 -18.81 -0.36
C ASP A 371 37.01 -19.96 -0.12
N HIS A 372 35.75 -19.74 -0.50
CA HIS A 372 34.66 -20.71 -0.42
C HIS A 372 34.24 -21.19 -1.81
N ALA A 373 33.88 -22.47 -1.92
CA ALA A 373 33.40 -23.05 -3.16
C ALA A 373 31.98 -22.59 -3.53
N ASP A 374 31.72 -22.49 -4.84
CA ASP A 374 30.47 -21.97 -5.41
C ASP A 374 29.35 -23.02 -5.54
N ASP A 375 29.64 -24.31 -5.26
CA ASP A 375 28.65 -25.39 -5.29
C ASP A 375 27.70 -25.35 -4.08
N ASP A 376 26.51 -25.94 -4.25
CA ASP A 376 25.47 -25.93 -3.22
C ASP A 376 25.94 -26.63 -1.93
N PRO A 377 25.76 -26.02 -0.74
CA PRO A 377 26.24 -26.59 0.52
C PRO A 377 25.66 -27.96 0.88
N GLY A 378 24.49 -28.32 0.34
CA GLY A 378 23.86 -29.62 0.55
C GLY A 378 23.42 -29.89 1.99
N VAL A 379 23.15 -28.85 2.79
CA VAL A 379 22.69 -28.99 4.18
C VAL A 379 21.25 -29.51 4.20
N PRO A 380 20.97 -30.66 4.83
CA PRO A 380 19.60 -31.17 4.91
C PRO A 380 18.72 -30.27 5.77
N VAL A 381 17.66 -29.73 5.16
CA VAL A 381 16.61 -28.97 5.85
C VAL A 381 15.35 -29.84 5.90
N ALA A 382 14.55 -29.80 6.97
CA ALA A 382 13.29 -30.54 7.11
C ALA A 382 12.08 -29.58 6.95
N PRO A 383 10.92 -30.07 6.49
CA PRO A 383 9.75 -29.22 6.22
C PRO A 383 9.21 -28.50 7.47
N ASP A 384 9.35 -29.10 8.64
CA ASP A 384 8.91 -28.57 9.94
C ASP A 384 9.94 -27.64 10.61
N GLN A 385 11.10 -27.41 9.97
CA GLN A 385 12.07 -26.45 10.48
C GLN A 385 11.61 -25.02 10.30
N LEU A 386 12.02 -24.14 11.21
CA LEU A 386 11.84 -22.70 11.07
C LEU A 386 12.55 -22.20 9.82
N ALA A 387 11.79 -21.49 8.99
CA ALA A 387 12.32 -20.73 7.87
C ALA A 387 12.65 -19.31 8.32
N TYR A 388 11.71 -18.62 8.99
CA TYR A 388 11.88 -17.23 9.36
C TYR A 388 11.14 -16.85 10.65
N ILE A 389 11.56 -15.71 11.21
CA ILE A 389 10.90 -15.05 12.33
C ILE A 389 10.62 -13.60 11.95
N TYR A 390 9.35 -13.22 11.86
CA TYR A 390 8.93 -11.83 11.69
C TYR A 390 8.43 -11.27 13.01
N PHE A 391 8.95 -10.11 13.40
CA PHE A 391 8.46 -9.40 14.58
C PHE A 391 7.29 -8.51 14.22
N THR A 392 6.17 -8.71 14.91
CA THR A 392 4.99 -7.85 14.85
C THR A 392 4.84 -7.11 16.18
N SER A 393 4.11 -5.99 16.21
CA SER A 393 3.74 -5.34 17.47
C SER A 393 2.97 -6.32 18.36
N GLY A 394 3.12 -6.22 19.68
CA GLY A 394 2.40 -7.07 20.64
C GLY A 394 1.41 -6.32 21.54
N SER A 395 0.34 -7.00 21.96
CA SER A 395 -0.74 -6.41 22.76
C SER A 395 -0.33 -5.96 24.17
N THR A 396 0.74 -6.53 24.74
CA THR A 396 1.32 -6.05 26.02
C THR A 396 2.39 -4.97 25.83
N GLY A 397 2.51 -4.46 24.61
CA GLY A 397 3.41 -3.38 24.24
C GLY A 397 4.88 -3.74 24.01
N GLU A 398 5.16 -5.01 23.78
CA GLU A 398 6.49 -5.47 23.36
C GLU A 398 6.38 -6.36 22.10
N PRO A 399 7.27 -6.18 21.10
CA PRO A 399 7.25 -6.93 19.85
C PRO A 399 7.27 -8.45 20.06
N LYS A 400 6.45 -9.17 19.28
CA LYS A 400 6.34 -10.65 19.27
C LYS A 400 6.88 -11.21 17.95
N GLY A 401 7.84 -12.14 18.04
CA GLY A 401 8.43 -12.78 16.86
C GLY A 401 7.66 -14.05 16.50
N ALA A 402 6.89 -14.03 15.40
CA ALA A 402 6.15 -15.20 14.92
C ALA A 402 7.09 -16.18 14.20
N MET A 403 7.12 -17.43 14.66
CA MET A 403 7.99 -18.48 14.12
C MET A 403 7.28 -19.27 13.03
N CYS A 404 7.73 -19.14 11.77
CA CYS A 404 7.13 -19.84 10.63
C CYS A 404 8.05 -20.94 10.08
N GLU A 405 7.45 -22.05 9.65
CA GLU A 405 8.14 -23.25 9.19
C GLU A 405 8.25 -23.30 7.66
N HIS A 406 9.23 -24.02 7.13
CA HIS A 406 9.48 -24.14 5.69
C HIS A 406 8.27 -24.66 4.91
N ALA A 407 7.50 -25.61 5.47
CA ALA A 407 6.30 -26.13 4.84
C ALA A 407 5.21 -25.07 4.66
N GLY A 408 4.96 -24.26 5.68
CA GLY A 408 4.00 -23.15 5.64
C GLY A 408 4.40 -22.09 4.62
N MET A 409 5.67 -21.69 4.66
CA MET A 409 6.25 -20.77 3.68
C MET A 409 6.10 -21.31 2.25
N LEU A 410 6.51 -22.56 1.98
CA LEU A 410 6.45 -23.13 0.64
C LEU A 410 5.00 -23.25 0.13
N ASN A 411 4.07 -23.61 1.01
CA ASN A 411 2.65 -23.64 0.68
C ASN A 411 2.13 -22.27 0.25
N HIS A 412 2.47 -21.23 1.00
CA HIS A 412 2.11 -19.86 0.67
C HIS A 412 2.73 -19.41 -0.67
N LEU A 413 4.01 -19.70 -0.91
CA LEU A 413 4.66 -19.38 -2.19
C LEU A 413 3.93 -20.04 -3.38
N TYR A 414 3.50 -21.30 -3.25
CA TYR A 414 2.71 -21.95 -4.30
C TYR A 414 1.31 -21.37 -4.43
N ALA A 415 0.65 -20.97 -3.35
CA ALA A 415 -0.63 -20.27 -3.44
C ALA A 415 -0.49 -18.96 -4.23
N LYS A 416 0.58 -18.19 -4.01
CA LYS A 416 0.90 -17.00 -4.81
C LYS A 416 1.17 -17.34 -6.27
N ILE A 417 1.96 -18.37 -6.53
CA ILE A 417 2.28 -18.79 -7.90
C ILE A 417 1.02 -19.21 -8.67
N ASP A 418 0.17 -20.04 -8.05
CA ASP A 418 -1.03 -20.57 -8.68
C ASP A 418 -2.07 -19.45 -8.92
N ASP A 419 -2.40 -18.66 -7.88
CA ASP A 419 -3.51 -17.69 -7.95
C ASP A 419 -3.14 -16.39 -8.67
N LEU A 420 -1.86 -16.00 -8.67
CA LEU A 420 -1.35 -14.86 -9.45
C LEU A 420 -0.83 -15.28 -10.82
N GLU A 421 -0.90 -16.58 -11.13
CA GLU A 421 -0.50 -17.18 -12.41
C GLU A 421 0.95 -16.84 -12.80
N LEU A 422 1.87 -16.96 -11.84
CA LEU A 422 3.31 -16.71 -12.04
C LEU A 422 3.95 -17.80 -12.91
N GLY A 423 4.81 -17.40 -13.84
CA GLY A 423 5.49 -18.31 -14.76
C GLY A 423 6.89 -17.85 -15.18
N GLU A 424 7.47 -18.60 -16.11
CA GLU A 424 8.80 -18.36 -16.64
C GLU A 424 8.91 -16.97 -17.31
N GLY A 425 10.02 -16.27 -17.05
CA GLY A 425 10.31 -14.95 -17.60
C GLY A 425 9.47 -13.79 -17.05
N GLN A 426 8.41 -14.08 -16.27
CA GLN A 426 7.58 -13.03 -15.67
C GLN A 426 8.30 -12.33 -14.52
N VAL A 427 8.02 -11.03 -14.36
CA VAL A 427 8.69 -10.18 -13.38
C VAL A 427 7.75 -9.88 -12.20
N VAL A 428 8.22 -10.17 -10.98
CA VAL A 428 7.58 -9.78 -9.72
C VAL A 428 8.27 -8.53 -9.18
N ALA A 429 7.51 -7.48 -8.88
CA ALA A 429 8.05 -6.30 -8.22
C ALA A 429 8.20 -6.52 -6.71
N GLN A 430 9.41 -6.34 -6.19
CA GLN A 430 9.70 -6.31 -4.77
C GLN A 430 9.62 -4.85 -4.29
N THR A 431 8.57 -4.56 -3.53
CA THR A 431 8.22 -3.22 -3.06
C THR A 431 8.10 -3.14 -1.54
N ALA A 432 7.79 -4.26 -0.88
CA ALA A 432 7.53 -4.28 0.54
C ALA A 432 8.82 -4.12 1.37
N PRO A 433 8.77 -3.43 2.52
CA PRO A 433 9.90 -3.37 3.44
C PRO A 433 10.29 -4.77 3.90
N GLN A 434 11.58 -5.01 4.10
CA GLN A 434 12.14 -6.31 4.47
C GLN A 434 11.53 -6.86 5.78
N CYS A 435 11.14 -5.99 6.70
CA CYS A 435 10.51 -6.37 7.97
C CYS A 435 9.05 -6.84 7.86
N PHE A 436 8.49 -6.93 6.65
CA PHE A 436 7.19 -7.55 6.37
C PHE A 436 7.33 -8.88 5.66
N ASP A 437 6.52 -9.84 6.04
CA ASP A 437 6.39 -11.17 5.41
C ASP A 437 6.04 -11.07 3.92
N ILE A 438 5.25 -10.07 3.51
CA ILE A 438 5.00 -9.71 2.11
C ILE A 438 6.29 -9.65 1.28
N SER A 439 7.37 -9.11 1.86
CA SER A 439 8.63 -8.94 1.14
C SER A 439 9.26 -10.25 0.73
N LEU A 440 9.07 -11.32 1.52
CA LEU A 440 9.70 -12.60 1.28
C LEU A 440 9.15 -13.25 0.01
N TRP A 441 7.82 -13.33 -0.13
CA TRP A 441 7.25 -13.96 -1.32
C TRP A 441 7.53 -13.15 -2.58
N GLN A 442 7.51 -11.80 -2.49
CA GLN A 442 7.90 -10.94 -3.61
C GLN A 442 9.37 -11.19 -4.02
N LEU A 443 10.23 -11.47 -3.05
CA LEU A 443 11.65 -11.70 -3.28
C LEU A 443 11.94 -13.05 -3.96
N VAL A 444 11.24 -14.12 -3.56
CA VAL A 444 11.63 -15.50 -3.94
C VAL A 444 10.63 -16.28 -4.80
N SER A 445 9.36 -15.88 -4.92
CA SER A 445 8.35 -16.68 -5.64
C SER A 445 8.68 -16.87 -7.12
N GLY A 446 9.08 -15.81 -7.81
CA GLY A 446 9.51 -15.86 -9.21
C GLY A 446 10.66 -16.85 -9.43
N LEU A 447 11.58 -16.96 -8.46
CA LEU A 447 12.74 -17.84 -8.52
C LEU A 447 12.39 -19.34 -8.58
N LEU A 448 11.18 -19.72 -8.16
CA LEU A 448 10.71 -21.11 -8.20
C LEU A 448 10.19 -21.54 -9.58
N VAL A 449 9.82 -20.58 -10.42
CA VAL A 449 9.13 -20.81 -11.70
C VAL A 449 9.92 -20.30 -12.91
N GLY A 450 11.17 -19.87 -12.73
CA GLY A 450 11.98 -19.30 -13.81
C GLY A 450 11.63 -17.83 -14.12
N GLY A 451 10.92 -17.16 -13.21
CA GLY A 451 10.64 -15.73 -13.27
C GLY A 451 11.82 -14.87 -12.77
N GLN A 452 11.58 -13.57 -12.65
CA GLN A 452 12.56 -12.58 -12.20
C GLN A 452 11.98 -11.73 -11.06
N THR A 453 12.86 -11.25 -10.18
CA THR A 453 12.49 -10.29 -9.14
C THR A 453 13.09 -8.92 -9.47
N LEU A 454 12.24 -7.90 -9.61
CA LEU A 454 12.67 -6.50 -9.75
C LEU A 454 12.65 -5.83 -8.38
N LEU A 455 13.83 -5.48 -7.86
CA LEU A 455 13.96 -4.71 -6.62
C LEU A 455 13.70 -3.24 -6.93
N VAL A 456 12.62 -2.68 -6.37
CA VAL A 456 12.23 -1.28 -6.60
C VAL A 456 12.68 -0.43 -5.42
N GLU A 457 13.42 0.64 -5.67
CA GLU A 457 13.99 1.49 -4.62
C GLU A 457 12.89 2.21 -3.81
N GLN A 458 13.10 2.38 -2.49
CA GLN A 458 12.10 3.04 -1.63
C GLN A 458 11.77 4.46 -2.09
N GLU A 459 12.77 5.20 -2.57
CA GLU A 459 12.61 6.56 -3.09
C GLU A 459 11.77 6.60 -4.37
N VAL A 460 11.85 5.54 -5.19
CA VAL A 460 11.01 5.38 -6.38
C VAL A 460 9.57 5.08 -5.98
N ILE A 461 9.34 4.22 -4.96
CA ILE A 461 7.99 3.96 -4.44
C ILE A 461 7.35 5.23 -3.87
N LEU A 462 8.14 6.12 -3.26
CA LEU A 462 7.62 7.38 -2.73
C LEU A 462 7.32 8.43 -3.83
N ASP A 463 7.73 8.20 -5.08
CA ASP A 463 7.38 9.01 -6.25
C ASP A 463 6.53 8.18 -7.21
N VAL A 464 5.20 8.27 -7.08
CA VAL A 464 4.28 7.34 -7.77
C VAL A 464 4.41 7.38 -9.30
N GLN A 465 4.77 8.51 -9.91
CA GLN A 465 4.96 8.56 -11.36
C GLN A 465 6.20 7.75 -11.74
N ARG A 466 7.33 7.97 -11.05
CA ARG A 466 8.55 7.17 -11.26
C ARG A 466 8.33 5.71 -10.93
N PHE A 467 7.50 5.41 -9.93
CA PHE A 467 7.08 4.06 -9.61
C PHE A 467 6.34 3.42 -10.79
N VAL A 468 5.32 4.07 -11.34
CA VAL A 468 4.58 3.57 -12.50
C VAL A 468 5.50 3.39 -13.70
N ASP A 469 6.38 4.36 -14.00
CA ASP A 469 7.37 4.25 -15.07
C ASP A 469 8.30 3.04 -14.84
N LYS A 470 8.77 2.82 -13.61
CA LYS A 470 9.61 1.68 -13.24
C LYS A 470 8.87 0.34 -13.40
N ILE A 471 7.58 0.28 -13.10
CA ILE A 471 6.73 -0.91 -13.31
C ILE A 471 6.64 -1.24 -14.81
N VAL A 472 6.48 -0.22 -15.67
CA VAL A 472 6.42 -0.38 -17.12
C VAL A 472 7.79 -0.78 -17.70
N GLU A 473 8.84 -0.02 -17.40
CA GLU A 473 10.21 -0.28 -17.85
C GLU A 473 10.71 -1.67 -17.41
N GLY A 474 10.36 -2.05 -16.18
CA GLY A 474 10.67 -3.34 -15.60
C GLY A 474 9.79 -4.49 -16.09
N ARG A 475 8.80 -4.22 -16.95
CA ARG A 475 7.86 -5.22 -17.52
C ARG A 475 7.21 -6.08 -16.46
N VAL A 476 6.80 -5.45 -15.35
CA VAL A 476 6.28 -6.14 -14.17
C VAL A 476 4.97 -6.84 -14.51
N ALA A 477 4.92 -8.14 -14.28
CA ALA A 477 3.74 -8.96 -14.51
C ALA A 477 2.82 -9.04 -13.28
N VAL A 478 3.41 -9.02 -12.09
CA VAL A 478 2.71 -9.10 -10.81
C VAL A 478 3.23 -8.06 -9.84
N LEU A 479 2.30 -7.27 -9.30
CA LEU A 479 2.55 -6.26 -8.29
C LEU A 479 1.71 -6.55 -7.05
N GLN A 480 2.28 -6.39 -5.85
CA GLN A 480 1.48 -6.28 -4.63
C GLN A 480 1.80 -5.00 -3.87
N VAL A 481 0.74 -4.33 -3.43
CA VAL A 481 0.79 -3.09 -2.65
C VAL A 481 -0.32 -3.10 -1.59
N VAL A 482 -0.31 -2.16 -0.67
CA VAL A 482 -1.44 -1.98 0.27
C VAL A 482 -2.57 -1.18 -0.41
N PRO A 483 -3.85 -1.37 -0.04
CA PRO A 483 -4.97 -0.63 -0.61
C PRO A 483 -4.79 0.90 -0.61
N SER A 484 -4.26 1.48 0.47
CA SER A 484 -3.97 2.91 0.54
C SER A 484 -2.98 3.39 -0.53
N TYR A 485 -1.95 2.60 -0.83
CA TYR A 485 -0.99 2.94 -1.87
C TYR A 485 -1.57 2.70 -3.28
N LEU A 486 -2.40 1.67 -3.47
CA LEU A 486 -3.14 1.49 -4.73
C LEU A 486 -4.01 2.71 -5.06
N ASP A 487 -4.64 3.33 -4.08
CA ASP A 487 -5.41 4.57 -4.29
C ASP A 487 -4.55 5.72 -4.83
N VAL A 488 -3.28 5.80 -4.41
CA VAL A 488 -2.31 6.77 -4.96
C VAL A 488 -1.95 6.44 -6.40
N VAL A 489 -1.68 5.17 -6.71
CA VAL A 489 -1.42 4.70 -8.08
C VAL A 489 -2.62 5.01 -8.99
N VAL A 490 -3.84 4.68 -8.56
CA VAL A 490 -5.07 4.99 -9.31
C VAL A 490 -5.23 6.50 -9.53
N SER A 491 -4.92 7.31 -8.52
CA SER A 491 -4.99 8.77 -8.65
C SER A 491 -3.99 9.30 -9.69
N CYS A 492 -2.76 8.76 -9.69
CA CYS A 492 -1.74 9.06 -10.69
C CYS A 492 -2.19 8.67 -12.09
N LEU A 493 -2.64 7.41 -12.28
CA LEU A 493 -3.06 6.89 -13.59
C LEU A 493 -4.28 7.63 -14.17
N ARG A 494 -5.14 8.22 -13.33
CA ARG A 494 -6.25 9.08 -13.81
C ARG A 494 -5.78 10.42 -14.35
N GLN A 495 -4.72 10.99 -13.79
CA GLN A 495 -4.18 12.28 -14.21
C GLN A 495 -3.20 12.13 -15.38
N HIS A 496 -2.41 11.07 -15.35
CA HIS A 496 -1.45 10.70 -16.39
C HIS A 496 -1.76 9.27 -16.86
N PRO A 497 -2.71 9.11 -17.81
CA PRO A 497 -3.05 7.80 -18.35
C PRO A 497 -1.80 7.09 -18.89
N ARG A 498 -1.63 5.83 -18.49
CA ARG A 498 -0.54 4.96 -18.91
C ARG A 498 -1.07 3.55 -19.14
N GLU A 499 -0.63 2.94 -20.22
CA GLU A 499 -0.84 1.50 -20.42
C GLU A 499 0.15 0.71 -19.57
N LEU A 500 -0.30 -0.41 -19.02
CA LEU A 500 0.51 -1.33 -18.22
C LEU A 500 0.51 -2.71 -18.90
N PRO A 501 1.10 -2.85 -20.10
CA PRO A 501 0.84 -3.97 -21.01
C PRO A 501 1.29 -5.34 -20.48
N ASP A 502 2.38 -5.38 -19.70
CA ASP A 502 2.87 -6.62 -19.10
C ASP A 502 2.18 -6.93 -17.75
N LEU A 503 1.54 -5.96 -17.10
CA LEU A 503 0.95 -6.13 -15.77
C LEU A 503 -0.38 -6.89 -15.86
N ARG A 504 -0.39 -8.10 -15.31
CA ARG A 504 -1.54 -9.02 -15.38
C ARG A 504 -2.38 -8.99 -14.12
N CYS A 505 -1.72 -8.78 -12.99
CA CYS A 505 -2.34 -8.87 -11.68
C CYS A 505 -1.75 -7.86 -10.70
N VAL A 506 -2.64 -7.16 -9.99
CA VAL A 506 -2.32 -6.41 -8.79
C VAL A 506 -2.95 -7.12 -7.60
N SER A 507 -2.13 -7.55 -6.64
CA SER A 507 -2.61 -8.01 -5.35
C SER A 507 -2.61 -6.87 -4.34
N VAL A 508 -3.58 -6.86 -3.44
CA VAL A 508 -3.62 -5.98 -2.27
C VAL A 508 -3.76 -6.79 -0.99
N THR A 509 -3.02 -6.41 0.03
CA THR A 509 -3.08 -7.04 1.36
C THR A 509 -2.72 -6.01 2.44
N GLY A 510 -2.80 -6.41 3.71
CA GLY A 510 -2.39 -5.58 4.85
C GLY A 510 -3.41 -4.54 5.32
N GLU A 511 -4.46 -4.23 4.54
CA GLU A 511 -5.58 -3.36 4.94
C GLU A 511 -6.91 -3.87 4.39
N ALA A 512 -8.04 -3.39 4.93
CA ALA A 512 -9.34 -3.67 4.34
C ALA A 512 -9.49 -2.92 3.01
N LEU A 513 -9.76 -3.66 1.93
CA LEU A 513 -10.05 -3.10 0.62
C LEU A 513 -11.44 -2.46 0.60
N LYS A 514 -11.57 -1.26 0.02
CA LYS A 514 -12.83 -0.53 -0.13
C LYS A 514 -13.45 -0.76 -1.51
N LYS A 515 -14.79 -0.80 -1.59
CA LYS A 515 -15.53 -0.99 -2.86
C LYS A 515 -15.20 0.11 -3.86
N GLU A 516 -15.20 1.35 -3.41
CA GLU A 516 -14.98 2.53 -4.25
C GLU A 516 -13.59 2.51 -4.90
N LEU A 517 -12.60 1.96 -4.19
CA LEU A 517 -11.25 1.79 -4.75
C LEU A 517 -11.23 0.74 -5.86
N THR A 518 -11.97 -0.37 -5.71
CA THR A 518 -12.07 -1.38 -6.77
C THR A 518 -12.77 -0.83 -8.02
N GLU A 519 -13.86 -0.08 -7.86
CA GLU A 519 -14.56 0.57 -8.97
C GLU A 519 -13.65 1.53 -9.73
N ARG A 520 -12.88 2.34 -8.99
CA ARG A 520 -11.90 3.25 -9.61
C ARG A 520 -10.73 2.51 -10.27
N TRP A 521 -10.27 1.40 -9.71
CA TRP A 521 -9.22 0.58 -10.33
C TRP A 521 -9.70 0.05 -11.68
N PHE A 522 -10.83 -0.64 -11.73
CA PHE A 522 -11.35 -1.23 -12.97
C PHE A 522 -11.82 -0.18 -13.98
N ALA A 523 -12.15 1.04 -13.55
CA ALA A 523 -12.40 2.16 -14.47
C ALA A 523 -11.13 2.62 -15.21
N VAL A 524 -9.95 2.49 -14.60
CA VAL A 524 -8.67 2.93 -15.17
C VAL A 524 -7.92 1.78 -15.85
N GLN A 525 -7.97 0.57 -15.28
CA GLN A 525 -7.27 -0.62 -15.76
C GLN A 525 -8.23 -1.84 -15.81
N PRO A 526 -9.23 -1.85 -16.72
CA PRO A 526 -10.25 -2.90 -16.77
C PRO A 526 -9.71 -4.29 -17.12
N GLY A 527 -8.54 -4.38 -17.77
CA GLY A 527 -7.92 -5.64 -18.19
C GLY A 527 -7.03 -6.31 -17.15
N ILE A 528 -6.79 -5.67 -16.00
CA ILE A 528 -5.81 -6.13 -15.00
C ILE A 528 -6.54 -6.65 -13.76
N LYS A 529 -6.30 -7.91 -13.42
CA LYS A 529 -6.94 -8.58 -12.27
C LYS A 529 -6.54 -7.88 -10.97
N LEU A 530 -7.50 -7.74 -10.06
CA LEU A 530 -7.26 -7.27 -8.70
C LEU A 530 -7.48 -8.43 -7.72
N VAL A 531 -6.48 -8.73 -6.88
CA VAL A 531 -6.55 -9.82 -5.90
C VAL A 531 -6.59 -9.26 -4.49
N ASN A 532 -7.71 -9.40 -3.79
CA ASN A 532 -7.78 -9.09 -2.37
C ASN A 532 -7.23 -10.28 -1.59
N ALA A 533 -6.07 -10.12 -0.99
CA ALA A 533 -5.38 -11.13 -0.23
C ALA A 533 -5.50 -10.84 1.28
N TYR A 534 -5.60 -11.91 2.06
CA TYR A 534 -5.75 -11.83 3.51
C TYR A 534 -4.99 -12.93 4.19
N GLY A 535 -4.28 -12.55 5.25
CA GLY A 535 -3.72 -13.45 6.23
C GLY A 535 -2.99 -12.69 7.34
N LEU A 536 -2.22 -13.44 8.11
CA LEU A 536 -1.50 -12.98 9.29
C LEU A 536 -0.09 -13.58 9.28
N THR A 537 0.86 -12.86 9.87
CA THR A 537 2.24 -13.33 9.99
C THR A 537 2.34 -14.68 10.71
N GLU A 538 1.50 -14.92 11.70
CA GLU A 538 1.41 -16.19 12.43
C GLU A 538 0.90 -17.38 11.60
N THR A 539 0.36 -17.10 10.41
CA THR A 539 -0.20 -18.08 9.47
C THR A 539 0.55 -18.08 8.14
N SER A 540 1.87 -17.80 8.16
CA SER A 540 2.72 -17.82 6.96
C SER A 540 2.21 -16.90 5.84
N ASP A 541 1.94 -15.64 6.19
CA ASP A 541 1.40 -14.60 5.30
C ASP A 541 -0.07 -14.87 4.89
N ASP A 542 -0.42 -14.89 3.61
CA ASP A 542 -1.81 -14.97 3.16
C ASP A 542 -2.43 -16.38 3.27
N THR A 543 -3.65 -16.43 3.81
CA THR A 543 -4.49 -17.63 3.97
C THR A 543 -5.69 -17.66 3.03
N ASN A 544 -6.10 -16.51 2.48
CA ASN A 544 -7.23 -16.39 1.58
C ASN A 544 -6.91 -15.45 0.41
N HIS A 545 -7.47 -15.76 -0.76
CA HIS A 545 -7.44 -14.90 -1.94
C HIS A 545 -8.84 -14.76 -2.55
N GLU A 546 -9.18 -13.53 -2.93
CA GLU A 546 -10.31 -13.20 -3.80
C GLU A 546 -9.79 -12.57 -5.08
N VAL A 547 -9.79 -13.33 -6.17
CA VAL A 547 -9.40 -12.86 -7.51
C VAL A 547 -10.60 -12.20 -8.18
N MET A 548 -10.43 -10.94 -8.59
CA MET A 548 -11.48 -10.12 -9.20
C MET A 548 -11.05 -9.67 -10.60
N ASP A 549 -11.93 -9.90 -11.57
CA ASP A 549 -11.80 -9.40 -12.94
C ASP A 549 -12.68 -8.16 -13.18
N ARG A 550 -13.47 -7.76 -12.18
CA ARG A 550 -14.34 -6.59 -12.19
C ARG A 550 -14.65 -6.15 -10.75
N ALA A 551 -15.12 -4.92 -10.59
CA ALA A 551 -15.55 -4.42 -9.28
C ALA A 551 -16.71 -5.30 -8.75
N PRO A 552 -16.57 -5.89 -7.54
CA PRO A 552 -17.62 -6.70 -6.96
C PRO A 552 -18.66 -5.83 -6.25
N ASP A 553 -19.88 -6.36 -6.07
CA ASP A 553 -20.92 -5.65 -5.31
C ASP A 553 -20.55 -5.48 -3.83
N ARG A 554 -19.76 -6.42 -3.30
CA ARG A 554 -19.27 -6.49 -1.92
C ARG A 554 -17.81 -6.96 -1.91
N ILE A 555 -16.98 -6.33 -1.08
CA ILE A 555 -15.61 -6.77 -0.85
C ILE A 555 -15.60 -7.99 0.08
N LEU A 556 -15.04 -9.10 -0.40
CA LEU A 556 -14.86 -10.33 0.35
C LEU A 556 -13.37 -10.68 0.43
N LEU A 557 -12.99 -11.51 1.41
CA LEU A 557 -11.64 -12.06 1.53
C LEU A 557 -11.43 -13.30 0.66
N GLY A 558 -12.49 -13.83 0.05
CA GLY A 558 -12.43 -14.96 -0.87
C GLY A 558 -12.34 -16.31 -0.19
N ARG A 559 -11.72 -17.28 -0.86
CA ARG A 559 -11.62 -18.67 -0.37
C ARG A 559 -10.27 -18.91 0.28
N ALA A 560 -10.19 -19.92 1.13
CA ALA A 560 -8.92 -20.36 1.68
C ALA A 560 -7.99 -20.88 0.57
N VAL A 561 -6.71 -20.52 0.63
CA VAL A 561 -5.69 -20.99 -0.31
C VAL A 561 -5.36 -22.46 -0.08
N ASN A 562 -4.68 -23.09 -1.03
CA ASN A 562 -4.35 -24.52 -0.98
C ASN A 562 -3.80 -24.97 0.39
N ASN A 563 -4.27 -26.13 0.87
CA ASN A 563 -3.91 -26.76 2.16
C ASN A 563 -4.22 -25.97 3.44
N VAL A 564 -4.83 -24.79 3.33
CA VAL A 564 -5.21 -23.95 4.48
C VAL A 564 -6.64 -24.21 4.89
N ARG A 565 -6.91 -24.18 6.20
CA ARG A 565 -8.25 -24.25 6.76
C ARG A 565 -8.54 -22.99 7.56
N VAL A 566 -9.74 -22.48 7.39
CA VAL A 566 -10.23 -21.30 8.08
C VAL A 566 -11.59 -21.64 8.69
N TYR A 567 -11.72 -21.46 10.00
CA TYR A 567 -12.97 -21.64 10.71
C TYR A 567 -13.47 -20.30 11.21
N VAL A 568 -14.78 -20.13 11.21
CA VAL A 568 -15.45 -19.02 11.90
C VAL A 568 -16.15 -19.64 13.10
N VAL A 569 -15.69 -19.29 14.31
CA VAL A 569 -16.03 -20.03 15.53
C VAL A 569 -16.55 -19.13 16.65
N ASP A 570 -17.24 -19.75 17.60
CA ASP A 570 -17.63 -19.13 18.86
C ASP A 570 -16.47 -19.11 19.89
N GLU A 571 -16.78 -18.66 21.11
CA GLU A 571 -15.85 -18.65 22.25
C GLU A 571 -15.34 -20.02 22.70
N HIS A 572 -15.98 -21.10 22.27
CA HIS A 572 -15.61 -22.48 22.55
C HIS A 572 -14.90 -23.16 21.37
N LEU A 573 -14.54 -22.42 20.32
CA LEU A 573 -13.90 -22.92 19.09
C LEU A 573 -14.80 -23.88 18.28
N THR A 574 -16.12 -23.76 18.45
CA THR A 574 -17.10 -24.50 17.65
C THR A 574 -17.51 -23.65 16.45
N PRO A 575 -17.56 -24.19 15.22
CA PRO A 575 -18.05 -23.45 14.06
C PRO A 575 -19.45 -22.89 14.30
N VAL A 576 -19.63 -21.60 14.00
CA VAL A 576 -20.93 -20.92 14.08
C VAL A 576 -21.80 -21.27 12.87
N PRO A 577 -23.13 -21.07 12.93
CA PRO A 577 -23.99 -21.22 11.76
C PRO A 577 -23.45 -20.46 10.54
N LEU A 578 -23.60 -21.01 9.33
CA LEU A 578 -23.14 -20.30 8.12
C LEU A 578 -23.72 -18.88 8.05
N GLY A 579 -22.89 -17.88 7.76
CA GLY A 579 -23.23 -16.45 7.74
C GLY A 579 -23.55 -15.79 9.08
N ALA A 580 -23.50 -16.52 10.19
CA ALA A 580 -23.38 -15.91 11.51
C ALA A 580 -21.97 -15.33 11.70
N PRO A 581 -21.84 -14.22 12.42
CA PRO A 581 -20.54 -13.64 12.71
C PRO A 581 -19.83 -14.40 13.83
N GLY A 582 -18.52 -14.59 13.69
CA GLY A 582 -17.70 -15.34 14.64
C GLY A 582 -16.20 -15.01 14.50
N LEU A 583 -15.40 -15.57 15.39
CA LEU A 583 -13.95 -15.40 15.40
C LEU A 583 -13.32 -16.19 14.26
N ILE A 584 -12.48 -15.55 13.44
CA ILE A 584 -11.72 -16.22 12.39
C ILE A 584 -10.49 -16.88 13.04
N VAL A 585 -10.38 -18.19 12.85
CA VAL A 585 -9.25 -19.01 13.31
C VAL A 585 -8.71 -19.86 12.17
N PHE A 586 -7.43 -20.23 12.24
CA PHE A 586 -6.70 -20.86 11.14
C PHE A 586 -6.13 -22.19 11.57
N SER A 587 -6.18 -23.18 10.68
CA SER A 587 -5.59 -24.51 10.90
C SER A 587 -4.87 -24.99 9.64
N GLY A 588 -3.96 -25.94 9.83
CA GLY A 588 -3.20 -26.59 8.77
C GLY A 588 -1.78 -26.05 8.64
N VAL A 589 -1.20 -26.27 7.46
CA VAL A 589 0.24 -26.07 7.20
C VAL A 589 0.69 -24.61 7.34
N CYS A 590 -0.24 -23.65 7.24
CA CYS A 590 0.05 -22.23 7.38
C CYS A 590 0.41 -21.83 8.83
N VAL A 591 -0.08 -22.55 9.83
CA VAL A 591 0.05 -22.16 11.24
C VAL A 591 1.48 -22.38 11.74
N GLY A 592 2.11 -21.25 12.13
CA GLY A 592 3.45 -21.23 12.69
C GLY A 592 3.59 -22.01 14.01
N ARG A 593 4.84 -22.13 14.47
CA ARG A 593 5.19 -22.90 15.67
C ARG A 593 4.78 -22.20 16.97
N GLY A 594 4.72 -20.87 16.96
CA GLY A 594 4.47 -20.05 18.14
C GLY A 594 5.19 -18.70 18.08
N TYR A 595 5.28 -18.03 19.23
CA TYR A 595 6.10 -16.83 19.40
C TYR A 595 7.46 -17.17 20.02
N ILE A 596 8.54 -16.68 19.42
CA ILE A 596 9.91 -16.93 19.88
C ILE A 596 10.09 -16.41 21.31
N ASN A 597 10.60 -17.26 22.21
CA ASN A 597 10.86 -16.94 23.61
C ASN A 597 9.65 -16.35 24.38
N ASP A 598 8.41 -16.64 23.95
CA ASP A 598 7.18 -16.20 24.60
C ASP A 598 6.15 -17.35 24.71
N PRO A 599 6.37 -18.30 25.65
CA PRO A 599 5.51 -19.46 25.81
C PRO A 599 4.11 -19.10 26.33
N GLU A 600 3.96 -17.98 27.04
CA GLU A 600 2.68 -17.55 27.58
C GLU A 600 1.74 -17.11 26.45
N ARG A 601 2.17 -16.15 25.61
CA ARG A 601 1.34 -15.74 24.46
C ARG A 601 1.16 -16.87 23.46
N THR A 602 2.17 -17.74 23.32
CA THR A 602 2.04 -18.93 22.47
C THR A 602 0.89 -19.80 22.91
N ARG A 603 0.77 -20.16 24.19
CA ARG A 603 -0.35 -20.97 24.70
C ARG A 603 -1.72 -20.32 24.56
N GLN A 604 -1.77 -18.98 24.54
CA GLN A 604 -3.03 -18.24 24.41
C GLN A 604 -3.51 -18.10 22.96
N ALA A 605 -2.59 -18.13 21.99
CA ALA A 605 -2.88 -17.88 20.57
C ALA A 605 -2.74 -19.11 19.68
N TYR A 606 -1.84 -20.04 20.02
CA TYR A 606 -1.59 -21.29 19.29
C TYR A 606 -2.14 -22.46 20.11
N LEU A 607 -3.25 -23.00 19.66
CA LEU A 607 -4.02 -24.04 20.33
C LEU A 607 -3.92 -25.36 19.56
N ALA A 608 -4.36 -26.45 20.17
CA ALA A 608 -4.64 -27.67 19.41
C ALA A 608 -5.93 -27.47 18.62
N ASP A 609 -5.97 -27.93 17.37
CA ASP A 609 -7.20 -27.94 16.58
C ASP A 609 -8.15 -29.02 17.15
N PRO A 610 -9.32 -28.64 17.72
CA PRO A 610 -10.26 -29.62 18.30
C PRO A 610 -10.89 -30.53 17.24
N HIS A 611 -10.83 -30.16 15.97
CA HIS A 611 -11.42 -30.92 14.86
C HIS A 611 -10.40 -31.81 14.14
N ARG A 612 -9.10 -31.69 14.49
CA ARG A 612 -8.01 -32.39 13.80
C ARG A 612 -6.87 -32.75 14.76
N GLU A 613 -6.75 -34.04 15.02
CA GLU A 613 -5.65 -34.56 15.84
C GLU A 613 -4.28 -34.19 15.26
N GLY A 614 -3.40 -33.66 16.11
CA GLY A 614 -2.03 -33.28 15.75
C GLY A 614 -1.88 -31.95 14.99
N ALA A 615 -2.97 -31.29 14.59
CA ALA A 615 -2.91 -29.99 13.93
C ALA A 615 -2.90 -28.83 14.95
N ARG A 616 -2.23 -27.72 14.57
CA ARG A 616 -2.23 -26.46 15.32
C ARG A 616 -3.34 -25.55 14.80
N LEU A 617 -3.98 -24.83 15.72
CA LEU A 617 -4.97 -23.80 15.46
C LEU A 617 -4.41 -22.44 15.90
N TYR A 618 -4.47 -21.42 15.06
CA TYR A 618 -4.10 -20.05 15.41
C TYR A 618 -5.32 -19.14 15.61
N ARG A 619 -5.32 -18.38 16.71
CA ARG A 619 -6.37 -17.45 17.12
C ARG A 619 -5.89 -16.00 17.07
N GLY A 620 -6.13 -15.32 15.94
CA GLY A 620 -5.56 -14.00 15.62
C GLY A 620 -6.35 -12.75 16.02
N GLY A 621 -7.63 -12.89 16.41
CA GLY A 621 -8.48 -11.79 16.90
C GLY A 621 -9.39 -11.12 15.86
N ASP A 622 -9.33 -11.55 14.60
CA ASP A 622 -10.20 -11.08 13.52
C ASP A 622 -11.60 -11.70 13.60
N TYR A 623 -12.63 -10.92 13.27
CA TYR A 623 -14.03 -11.33 13.28
C TYR A 623 -14.59 -11.29 11.85
N GLY A 624 -15.41 -12.27 11.51
CA GLY A 624 -15.93 -12.41 10.16
C GLY A 624 -17.08 -13.39 10.07
N ARG A 625 -17.51 -13.70 8.84
CA ARG A 625 -18.51 -14.74 8.58
C ARG A 625 -18.33 -15.38 7.22
N TRP A 626 -18.71 -16.65 7.12
CA TRP A 626 -18.81 -17.33 5.84
C TRP A 626 -20.06 -16.91 5.08
N GLN A 627 -19.91 -16.42 3.86
CA GLN A 627 -21.03 -16.30 2.94
C GLN A 627 -21.44 -17.70 2.45
N PRO A 628 -22.73 -17.94 2.13
CA PRO A 628 -23.20 -19.23 1.64
C PRO A 628 -22.46 -19.73 0.38
N GLY A 629 -21.96 -18.81 -0.45
CA GLY A 629 -21.10 -19.13 -1.59
C GLY A 629 -19.69 -19.65 -1.22
N GLY A 630 -19.36 -19.76 0.06
CA GLY A 630 -18.07 -20.22 0.58
C GLY A 630 -16.94 -19.18 0.45
N LYS A 631 -17.29 -17.89 0.47
CA LYS A 631 -16.34 -16.78 0.51
C LYS A 631 -16.40 -16.11 1.88
N LEU A 632 -15.24 -15.77 2.43
CA LEU A 632 -15.15 -15.18 3.77
C LEU A 632 -15.40 -13.68 3.70
N GLU A 633 -16.18 -13.15 4.63
CA GLU A 633 -16.33 -11.72 4.85
C GLU A 633 -15.61 -11.30 6.13
N PHE A 634 -14.87 -10.19 6.06
CA PHE A 634 -14.28 -9.54 7.22
C PHE A 634 -15.24 -8.52 7.83
N LEU A 635 -15.48 -8.62 9.13
CA LEU A 635 -16.37 -7.70 9.87
C LEU A 635 -15.59 -6.74 10.79
N GLY A 636 -14.32 -7.04 11.08
CA GLY A 636 -13.46 -6.19 11.91
C GLY A 636 -12.58 -6.99 12.85
N ARG A 637 -12.05 -6.33 13.88
CA ARG A 637 -11.27 -6.94 14.95
C ARG A 637 -12.01 -6.85 16.27
N ARG A 638 -11.86 -7.87 17.12
CA ARG A 638 -12.41 -7.86 18.48
C ARG A 638 -11.51 -7.12 19.48
N ASP A 639 -10.21 -7.01 19.19
CA ASP A 639 -9.22 -6.34 20.04
C ASP A 639 -8.93 -4.90 19.58
N THR A 640 -8.08 -4.18 20.33
CA THR A 640 -7.68 -2.79 20.04
C THR A 640 -6.56 -2.69 18.99
N GLN A 641 -6.22 -3.78 18.29
CA GLN A 641 -5.24 -3.74 17.21
C GLN A 641 -5.81 -3.03 16.00
N VAL A 642 -4.96 -2.24 15.36
CA VAL A 642 -5.34 -1.45 14.19
C VAL A 642 -4.36 -1.68 13.05
N LYS A 643 -4.88 -1.65 11.82
CA LYS A 643 -4.07 -1.64 10.60
C LYS A 643 -4.08 -0.22 10.04
N ILE A 644 -2.91 0.42 9.99
CA ILE A 644 -2.74 1.78 9.47
C ILE A 644 -1.60 1.76 8.45
N ARG A 645 -1.87 2.12 7.19
CA ARG A 645 -0.88 2.11 6.08
C ARG A 645 -0.24 0.74 5.87
N GLY A 646 -1.01 -0.33 6.09
CA GLY A 646 -0.52 -1.72 6.05
C GLY A 646 0.25 -2.18 7.28
N PHE A 647 0.60 -1.28 8.21
CA PHE A 647 1.27 -1.65 9.46
C PHE A 647 0.22 -2.16 10.45
N ARG A 648 0.44 -3.37 10.97
CA ARG A 648 -0.26 -3.86 12.16
C ARG A 648 0.34 -3.14 13.36
N ILE A 649 -0.47 -2.36 14.06
CA ILE A 649 -0.06 -1.54 15.20
C ILE A 649 -0.88 -1.96 16.41
N GLU A 650 -0.19 -2.22 17.51
CA GLU A 650 -0.78 -2.48 18.81
C GLU A 650 -0.72 -1.20 19.63
N ILE A 651 -1.90 -0.62 19.88
CA ILE A 651 -2.03 0.64 20.62
C ILE A 651 -1.35 0.56 21.99
N GLY A 652 -1.37 -0.61 22.64
CA GLY A 652 -0.70 -0.84 23.91
C GLY A 652 0.84 -0.66 23.90
N GLU A 653 1.51 -0.89 22.77
CA GLU A 653 2.97 -0.65 22.62
C GLU A 653 3.32 0.82 22.72
N ILE A 654 2.47 1.64 22.12
CA ILE A 654 2.61 3.09 22.15
C ILE A 654 2.28 3.62 23.55
N GLU A 655 1.18 3.15 24.13
CA GLU A 655 0.75 3.54 25.48
C GLU A 655 1.81 3.19 26.54
N ASN A 656 2.37 2.00 26.50
CA ASN A 656 3.41 1.59 27.45
C ASN A 656 4.71 2.38 27.28
N THR A 657 5.06 2.74 26.04
CA THR A 657 6.23 3.61 25.78
C THR A 657 5.96 5.03 26.29
N LEU A 658 4.76 5.55 26.08
CA LEU A 658 4.32 6.86 26.56
C LEU A 658 4.42 6.97 28.10
N LEU A 659 4.03 5.92 28.81
CA LEU A 659 4.14 5.85 30.28
C LEU A 659 5.59 5.84 30.80
N ARG A 660 6.57 5.51 29.97
CA ARG A 660 8.00 5.53 30.35
C ARG A 660 8.62 6.92 30.23
N VAL A 661 7.92 7.90 29.64
CA VAL A 661 8.43 9.28 29.50
C VAL A 661 8.30 10.04 30.82
N PRO A 662 9.39 10.61 31.38
CA PRO A 662 9.33 11.40 32.60
C PRO A 662 8.34 12.56 32.48
N GLY A 663 7.38 12.64 33.41
CA GLY A 663 6.32 13.66 33.42
C GLY A 663 4.96 13.16 32.93
N VAL A 664 4.89 11.96 32.33
CA VAL A 664 3.64 11.26 32.03
C VAL A 664 3.24 10.38 33.22
N ARG A 665 2.00 10.52 33.70
CA ARG A 665 1.38 9.68 34.74
C ARG A 665 0.48 8.61 34.13
N ASP A 666 -0.39 9.01 33.20
CA ASP A 666 -1.33 8.13 32.49
C ASP A 666 -1.27 8.45 30.99
N GLY A 667 -1.45 7.44 30.14
CA GLY A 667 -1.39 7.58 28.68
C GLY A 667 -2.39 6.67 27.98
N ALA A 668 -3.08 7.19 26.97
CA ALA A 668 -4.00 6.45 26.13
C ALA A 668 -3.84 6.88 24.68
N VAL A 669 -3.89 5.93 23.76
CA VAL A 669 -3.79 6.18 22.33
C VAL A 669 -5.07 5.69 21.67
N VAL A 670 -5.62 6.50 20.77
CA VAL A 670 -6.82 6.17 19.99
C VAL A 670 -6.54 6.35 18.52
N VAL A 671 -7.32 5.66 17.69
CA VAL A 671 -7.31 5.90 16.25
C VAL A 671 -8.42 6.87 15.92
N ALA A 672 -8.04 7.99 15.32
CA ALA A 672 -8.98 8.95 14.78
C ALA A 672 -9.02 8.81 13.26
N GLU A 673 -10.22 8.94 12.70
CA GLU A 673 -10.42 9.10 11.26
C GLU A 673 -10.38 10.58 10.93
N ARG A 674 -9.61 10.92 9.89
CA ARG A 674 -9.57 12.27 9.34
C ARG A 674 -10.77 12.46 8.39
N THR A 675 -10.98 13.67 7.93
CA THR A 675 -12.04 14.02 6.96
C THR A 675 -11.94 13.25 5.63
N ASP A 676 -10.74 12.81 5.24
CA ASP A 676 -10.51 11.93 4.07
C ASP A 676 -10.66 10.42 4.37
N GLN A 677 -11.18 10.07 5.55
CA GLN A 677 -11.29 8.70 6.09
C GLN A 677 -9.96 7.97 6.27
N SER A 678 -8.82 8.66 6.23
CA SER A 678 -7.54 8.07 6.60
C SER A 678 -7.42 7.95 8.12
N LYS A 679 -6.81 6.85 8.58
CA LYS A 679 -6.60 6.57 10.00
C LYS A 679 -5.25 7.11 10.47
N HIS A 680 -5.22 7.69 11.66
CA HIS A 680 -3.99 8.14 12.32
C HIS A 680 -4.09 7.94 13.84
N LEU A 681 -2.93 7.99 14.50
CA LEU A 681 -2.81 7.78 15.95
C LEU A 681 -2.81 9.12 16.68
N VAL A 682 -3.67 9.25 17.69
CA VAL A 682 -3.74 10.40 18.60
C VAL A 682 -3.48 9.93 20.02
N ALA A 683 -2.51 10.55 20.69
CA ALA A 683 -2.16 10.24 22.07
C ALA A 683 -2.76 11.27 23.03
N PHE A 684 -3.39 10.78 24.09
CA PHE A 684 -3.80 11.54 25.25
C PHE A 684 -2.92 11.16 26.43
N TYR A 685 -2.46 12.15 27.19
CA TYR A 685 -1.63 11.88 28.36
C TYR A 685 -2.01 12.80 29.51
N SER A 686 -1.78 12.35 30.74
CA SER A 686 -1.90 13.15 31.94
C SER A 686 -0.58 13.23 32.70
N GLY A 687 -0.41 14.30 33.46
CA GLY A 687 0.82 14.60 34.19
C GLY A 687 0.67 15.93 34.94
N PRO A 688 1.60 16.29 35.85
CA PRO A 688 1.50 17.50 36.67
C PRO A 688 1.43 18.79 35.85
N ARG A 689 1.93 18.78 34.62
CA ARG A 689 1.80 19.85 33.62
C ARG A 689 1.92 19.26 32.21
N ALA A 690 1.48 20.01 31.21
CA ALA A 690 1.79 19.70 29.82
C ALA A 690 3.31 19.71 29.61
N LEU A 691 3.79 18.72 28.85
CA LEU A 691 5.14 18.68 28.32
C LEU A 691 5.20 19.50 27.02
N ASP A 692 6.39 19.98 26.67
CA ASP A 692 6.60 20.69 25.41
C ASP A 692 6.31 19.74 24.22
N ASP A 693 5.76 20.28 23.13
CA ASP A 693 5.17 19.49 22.03
C ASP A 693 6.16 18.55 21.32
N ASP A 694 7.45 18.85 21.38
CA ASP A 694 8.54 18.08 20.76
C ASP A 694 9.09 16.94 21.63
N VAL A 695 8.88 17.01 22.95
CA VAL A 695 9.45 16.06 23.91
C VAL A 695 8.87 14.65 23.72
N LEU A 696 7.55 14.54 23.61
CA LEU A 696 6.87 13.24 23.48
C LEU A 696 7.18 12.53 22.16
N PRO A 697 7.04 13.16 20.98
CA PRO A 697 7.44 12.55 19.71
C PRO A 697 8.89 12.07 19.72
N ALA A 698 9.82 12.91 20.19
CA ALA A 698 11.25 12.60 20.22
C ALA A 698 11.55 11.38 21.11
N ARG A 699 10.95 11.31 22.31
CA ARG A 699 11.15 10.19 23.24
C ARG A 699 10.54 8.89 22.74
N LEU A 700 9.37 8.94 22.11
CA LEU A 700 8.76 7.74 21.54
C LEU A 700 9.59 7.21 20.36
N ALA A 701 10.14 8.09 19.53
CA ALA A 701 10.98 7.72 18.38
C ALA A 701 12.31 7.02 18.76
N GLU A 702 12.77 7.15 20.02
CA GLU A 702 13.95 6.41 20.51
C GLU A 702 13.69 4.88 20.59
N SER A 703 12.43 4.47 20.79
CA SER A 703 12.05 3.06 21.05
C SER A 703 11.05 2.49 20.03
N LEU A 704 10.27 3.35 19.38
CA LEU A 704 9.23 2.97 18.42
C LEU A 704 9.65 3.32 16.98
N PRO A 705 9.25 2.52 15.98
CA PRO A 705 9.32 2.91 14.58
C PRO A 705 8.49 4.15 14.32
N GLU A 706 8.89 4.93 13.30
CA GLU A 706 8.22 6.16 12.90
C GLU A 706 6.70 5.99 12.72
N TYR A 707 6.25 4.90 12.09
CA TYR A 707 4.83 4.65 11.84
C TYR A 707 3.99 4.37 13.11
N MET A 708 4.63 4.07 14.25
CA MET A 708 3.95 3.88 15.54
C MET A 708 3.93 5.15 16.39
N VAL A 709 4.67 6.20 16.03
CA VAL A 709 4.68 7.46 16.78
C VAL A 709 3.39 8.22 16.47
N PRO A 710 2.56 8.57 17.48
CA PRO A 710 1.34 9.36 17.28
C PRO A 710 1.63 10.69 16.59
N SER A 711 0.71 11.12 15.72
CA SER A 711 0.85 12.40 15.01
C SER A 711 0.27 13.58 15.78
N ALA A 712 -0.36 13.35 16.92
CA ALA A 712 -0.90 14.39 17.80
C ALA A 712 -0.85 13.95 19.26
N PHE A 713 -0.59 14.89 20.16
CA PHE A 713 -0.50 14.67 21.61
C PHE A 713 -1.35 15.70 22.35
N HIS A 714 -2.24 15.25 23.22
CA HIS A 714 -3.13 16.11 23.98
C HIS A 714 -2.97 15.87 25.48
N TRP A 715 -2.50 16.89 26.19
CA TRP A 715 -2.43 16.87 27.66
C TRP A 715 -3.83 17.03 28.27
N ARG A 716 -4.07 16.28 29.34
CA ARG A 716 -5.26 16.38 30.20
C ARG A 716 -4.85 16.32 31.66
N GLU A 717 -5.59 17.01 32.52
CA GLU A 717 -5.40 16.91 33.97
C GLU A 717 -5.70 15.48 34.48
N SER A 718 -6.69 14.81 33.86
CA SER A 718 -6.98 13.39 34.02
C SER A 718 -7.62 12.82 32.74
N LEU A 719 -7.42 11.53 32.47
CA LEU A 719 -8.05 10.86 31.34
C LEU A 719 -9.50 10.45 31.71
N PRO A 720 -10.47 10.57 30.79
CA PRO A 720 -11.85 10.17 31.04
C PRO A 720 -11.91 8.67 31.33
N LEU A 721 -12.74 8.29 32.32
CA LEU A 721 -12.91 6.92 32.76
C LEU A 721 -14.37 6.49 32.58
N THR A 722 -14.56 5.23 32.22
CA THR A 722 -15.85 4.52 32.21
C THR A 722 -16.39 4.36 33.65
N ALA A 723 -17.67 3.97 33.78
CA ALA A 723 -18.28 3.62 35.07
C ALA A 723 -17.52 2.52 35.85
N ASN A 724 -16.68 1.74 35.17
CA ASN A 724 -15.82 0.70 35.77
C ASN A 724 -14.39 1.19 36.06
N SER A 725 -14.16 2.50 36.10
CA SER A 725 -12.85 3.14 36.38
C SER A 725 -11.72 2.75 35.41
N LYS A 726 -12.06 2.24 34.21
CA LYS A 726 -11.12 2.05 33.08
C LYS A 726 -11.15 3.27 32.17
N ILE A 727 -10.06 3.56 31.46
CA ILE A 727 -10.01 4.66 30.47
C ILE A 727 -11.13 4.50 29.43
N ASP A 728 -11.92 5.56 29.25
CA ASP A 728 -13.02 5.62 28.28
C ASP A 728 -12.49 5.99 26.89
N ARG A 729 -12.13 4.96 26.12
CA ARG A 729 -11.59 5.13 24.77
C ARG A 729 -12.62 5.72 23.80
N LYS A 730 -13.92 5.45 23.96
CA LYS A 730 -14.96 6.01 23.09
C LYS A 730 -15.05 7.52 23.26
N THR A 731 -15.00 8.00 24.51
CA THR A 731 -14.93 9.43 24.78
C THR A 731 -13.65 10.04 24.22
N LEU A 732 -12.50 9.36 24.35
CA LEU A 732 -11.24 9.82 23.76
C LEU A 732 -11.24 9.83 22.23
N GLU A 733 -11.89 8.87 21.57
CA GLU A 733 -12.06 8.82 20.11
C GLU A 733 -12.93 9.98 19.61
N ALA A 734 -14.07 10.23 20.28
CA ALA A 734 -14.92 11.37 19.98
C ALA A 734 -14.17 12.70 20.20
N LEU A 735 -13.47 12.82 21.34
CA LEU A 735 -12.60 13.95 21.64
C LEU A 735 -11.49 14.10 20.60
N ALA A 736 -10.88 13.04 20.10
CA ALA A 736 -9.87 13.12 19.05
C ALA A 736 -10.46 13.66 17.74
N GLY A 737 -11.69 13.25 17.40
CA GLY A 737 -12.44 13.80 16.27
C GLY A 737 -12.77 15.30 16.44
N GLU A 738 -13.09 15.73 17.65
CA GLU A 738 -13.36 17.14 17.98
C GLU A 738 -12.09 17.98 18.11
N LEU A 739 -11.00 17.44 18.66
CA LEU A 739 -9.74 18.14 18.87
C LEU A 739 -8.91 18.24 17.59
N GLY A 740 -9.17 17.37 16.60
CA GLY A 740 -8.73 17.57 15.21
C GLY A 740 -9.32 18.83 14.56
N VAL A 741 -10.19 19.59 15.26
CA VAL A 741 -10.81 20.84 14.82
C VAL A 741 -10.23 22.09 15.51
N VAL A 742 -9.25 21.98 16.42
CA VAL A 742 -8.77 23.14 17.20
C VAL A 742 -8.14 24.22 16.30
N GLN A 743 -8.80 25.38 16.34
CA GLN A 743 -8.35 26.67 15.81
C GLN A 743 -7.25 27.22 16.73
N ASP A 744 -6.00 27.14 16.31
CA ASP A 744 -4.96 28.06 16.77
C ASP A 744 -4.66 29.06 15.65
N ASP A 745 -4.69 30.35 16.00
CA ASP A 745 -4.31 31.51 15.17
C ASP A 745 -4.55 31.37 13.65
N TYR A 746 -5.83 31.27 13.25
CA TYR A 746 -6.20 31.26 11.84
C TYR A 746 -5.75 32.55 11.16
N HIS A 747 -4.73 32.44 10.32
CA HIS A 747 -4.31 33.46 9.38
C HIS A 747 -4.60 32.96 7.97
N ALA A 748 -5.50 33.62 7.25
CA ALA A 748 -5.86 33.19 5.90
C ALA A 748 -4.65 33.18 4.95
N PRO A 749 -4.60 32.24 3.97
CA PRO A 749 -3.71 32.32 2.82
C PRO A 749 -3.76 33.73 2.20
N ASN A 750 -2.62 34.33 1.88
CA ASN A 750 -2.55 35.71 1.42
C ASN A 750 -1.81 35.92 0.09
N THR A 751 -1.08 34.92 -0.42
CA THR A 751 -0.47 34.95 -1.76
C THR A 751 -1.21 34.04 -2.75
N PRO A 752 -1.15 34.26 -4.08
CA PRO A 752 -1.76 33.36 -5.06
C PRO A 752 -1.30 31.90 -4.93
N THR A 753 -0.03 31.69 -4.59
CA THR A 753 0.55 30.36 -4.37
C THR A 753 0.06 29.75 -3.06
N GLU A 754 -0.02 30.52 -1.97
CA GLU A 754 -0.66 30.07 -0.73
C GLU A 754 -2.12 29.63 -0.99
N HIS A 755 -2.89 30.37 -1.79
CA HIS A 755 -4.27 29.99 -2.14
C HIS A 755 -4.33 28.71 -2.98
N ARG A 756 -3.43 28.55 -3.95
CA ARG A 756 -3.34 27.34 -4.80
C ARG A 756 -2.96 26.12 -3.96
N LEU A 757 -1.97 26.25 -3.09
CA LEU A 757 -1.56 25.21 -2.16
C LEU A 757 -2.67 24.88 -1.17
N ALA A 758 -3.36 25.88 -0.62
CA ALA A 758 -4.49 25.66 0.29
C ALA A 758 -5.64 24.92 -0.41
N ALA A 759 -5.97 25.24 -1.65
CA ALA A 759 -6.96 24.51 -2.43
C ALA A 759 -6.55 23.04 -2.68
N ALA A 760 -5.27 22.81 -2.97
CA ALA A 760 -4.74 21.46 -3.15
C ALA A 760 -4.72 20.66 -1.83
N TRP A 761 -4.31 21.28 -0.72
CA TRP A 761 -4.39 20.70 0.62
C TRP A 761 -5.83 20.35 0.99
N ALA A 762 -6.79 21.26 0.73
CA ALA A 762 -8.20 21.04 1.00
C ALA A 762 -8.71 19.78 0.28
N LYS A 763 -8.39 19.67 -1.01
CA LYS A 763 -8.77 18.51 -1.83
C LYS A 763 -8.12 17.21 -1.35
N VAL A 764 -6.85 17.25 -0.96
CA VAL A 764 -6.07 16.07 -0.56
C VAL A 764 -6.42 15.60 0.84
N LEU A 765 -6.63 16.52 1.79
CA LEU A 765 -6.93 16.23 3.19
C LEU A 765 -8.43 16.10 3.47
N GLY A 766 -9.29 16.45 2.51
CA GLY A 766 -10.74 16.44 2.66
C GLY A 766 -11.28 17.51 3.61
N VAL A 767 -10.49 18.53 3.94
CA VAL A 767 -10.91 19.64 4.81
C VAL A 767 -11.39 20.84 3.98
N PRO A 768 -12.38 21.62 4.45
CA PRO A 768 -12.77 22.86 3.78
C PRO A 768 -11.58 23.83 3.64
N GLN A 769 -11.42 24.46 2.48
CA GLN A 769 -10.27 25.35 2.19
C GLN A 769 -10.21 26.53 3.18
N GLU A 770 -11.36 27.06 3.59
CA GLU A 770 -11.52 28.13 4.58
C GLU A 770 -11.02 27.76 5.98
N ARG A 771 -10.72 26.48 6.23
CA ARG A 771 -10.12 26.01 7.48
C ARG A 771 -8.60 25.90 7.42
N ILE A 772 -7.99 26.13 6.25
CA ILE A 772 -6.54 26.04 6.07
C ILE A 772 -5.93 27.44 6.17
N GLY A 773 -5.22 27.69 7.25
CA GLY A 773 -4.42 28.89 7.48
C GLY A 773 -3.01 28.79 6.89
N ARG A 774 -2.39 29.93 6.63
CA ARG A 774 -1.04 30.03 6.07
C ARG A 774 0.07 29.51 6.99
N ARG A 775 -0.16 29.50 8.30
CA ARG A 775 0.78 28.95 9.29
C ARG A 775 0.50 27.50 9.65
N ASP A 776 -0.48 26.89 8.98
CA ASP A 776 -0.82 25.50 9.23
C ASP A 776 0.30 24.59 8.76
N HIS A 777 0.65 23.64 9.63
CA HIS A 777 1.55 22.55 9.32
C HIS A 777 0.78 21.38 8.69
N PHE A 778 1.28 20.86 7.57
CA PHE A 778 0.61 19.87 6.73
C PHE A 778 0.24 18.63 7.52
N PHE A 779 1.19 18.09 8.29
CA PHE A 779 1.01 16.84 9.05
C PHE A 779 0.07 17.01 10.24
N ASP A 780 0.08 18.20 10.87
CA ASP A 780 -0.78 18.53 12.01
C ASP A 780 -2.23 18.62 11.56
N ARG A 781 -2.45 19.16 10.35
CA ARG A 781 -3.78 19.29 9.75
C ARG A 781 -4.34 18.02 9.11
N GLY A 782 -3.60 16.93 9.05
CA GLY A 782 -4.09 15.79 8.27
C GLY A 782 -3.03 14.97 7.57
N GLY A 783 -1.94 15.65 7.23
CA GLY A 783 -0.92 15.17 6.32
C GLY A 783 -0.30 13.86 6.75
N THR A 784 0.02 13.05 5.76
CA THR A 784 0.76 11.80 5.87
C THR A 784 1.74 11.76 4.70
N SER A 785 2.75 10.90 4.73
CA SER A 785 3.64 10.74 3.56
C SER A 785 2.84 10.39 2.30
N LEU A 786 1.80 9.57 2.43
CA LEU A 786 0.92 9.19 1.33
C LEU A 786 0.10 10.37 0.79
N SER A 787 -0.46 11.20 1.67
CA SER A 787 -1.19 12.40 1.23
C SER A 787 -0.24 13.48 0.71
N ALA A 788 1.00 13.55 1.18
CA ALA A 788 2.04 14.41 0.58
C ALA A 788 2.40 13.96 -0.84
N VAL A 789 2.44 12.64 -1.11
CA VAL A 789 2.56 12.13 -2.49
C VAL A 789 1.33 12.50 -3.33
N LYS A 790 0.11 12.33 -2.80
CA LYS A 790 -1.12 12.79 -3.48
C LYS A 790 -1.12 14.30 -3.76
N LEU A 791 -0.54 15.08 -2.86
CA LEU A 791 -0.39 16.52 -3.01
C LEU A 791 0.58 16.86 -4.13
N ALA A 792 1.73 16.18 -4.18
CA ALA A 792 2.70 16.32 -5.27
C ALA A 792 2.06 16.02 -6.64
N ILE A 793 1.25 14.97 -6.73
CA ILE A 793 0.47 14.63 -7.93
C ILE A 793 -0.53 15.74 -8.28
N THR A 794 -1.35 16.16 -7.29
CA THR A 794 -2.38 17.20 -7.49
C THR A 794 -1.82 18.53 -7.96
N LEU A 795 -0.56 18.81 -7.63
CA LEU A 795 0.16 20.03 -8.00
C LEU A 795 1.14 19.81 -9.16
N ASP A 796 1.02 18.70 -9.90
CA ASP A 796 1.86 18.33 -11.03
C ASP A 796 3.36 18.56 -10.77
N ARG A 797 3.84 18.02 -9.64
CA ARG A 797 5.24 18.06 -9.18
C ARG A 797 5.80 19.44 -8.82
N ALA A 798 4.98 20.47 -8.69
CA ALA A 798 5.42 21.76 -8.13
C ALA A 798 6.06 21.59 -6.73
N VAL A 799 5.63 20.56 -6.00
CA VAL A 799 6.20 20.11 -4.73
C VAL A 799 6.47 18.60 -4.77
N SER A 800 7.52 18.15 -4.08
CA SER A 800 7.82 16.73 -3.83
C SER A 800 7.49 16.34 -2.38
N LEU A 801 7.45 15.04 -2.07
CA LEU A 801 7.32 14.56 -0.69
C LEU A 801 8.40 15.17 0.23
N LYS A 802 9.63 15.27 -0.26
CA LYS A 802 10.76 15.84 0.47
C LYS A 802 10.53 17.31 0.79
N ASP A 803 9.89 18.04 -0.11
CA ASP A 803 9.56 19.46 0.08
C ASP A 803 8.50 19.63 1.16
N VAL A 804 7.42 18.85 1.08
CA VAL A 804 6.35 18.88 2.09
C VAL A 804 6.89 18.44 3.46
N THR A 805 7.82 17.51 3.51
CA THR A 805 8.42 17.03 4.77
C THR A 805 9.37 18.07 5.38
N ARG A 806 10.17 18.77 4.56
CA ARG A 806 11.13 19.78 5.03
C ARG A 806 10.52 21.15 5.29
N HIS A 807 9.49 21.49 4.53
CA HIS A 807 8.75 22.76 4.60
C HIS A 807 7.25 22.46 4.77
N PRO A 808 6.85 21.87 5.91
CA PRO A 808 5.48 21.41 6.13
C PRO A 808 4.49 22.54 6.39
N VAL A 809 4.93 23.77 6.64
CA VAL A 809 4.03 24.92 6.87
C VAL A 809 3.57 25.49 5.53
N LEU A 810 2.26 25.78 5.36
CA LEU A 810 1.72 26.23 4.08
C LEU A 810 2.44 27.45 3.49
N ALA A 811 2.72 28.47 4.31
CA ALA A 811 3.46 29.66 3.89
C ALA A 811 4.93 29.36 3.56
N ASP A 812 5.58 28.42 4.25
CA ASP A 812 6.97 28.04 3.97
C ASP A 812 7.06 27.20 2.69
N LEU A 813 6.08 26.32 2.47
CA LEU A 813 5.94 25.57 1.23
C LEU A 813 5.60 26.51 0.07
N ALA A 814 4.72 27.49 0.29
CA ALA A 814 4.43 28.54 -0.67
C ALA A 814 5.69 29.35 -0.98
N ALA A 815 6.47 29.75 0.03
CA ALA A 815 7.74 30.45 -0.16
C ALA A 815 8.79 29.59 -0.85
N LEU A 816 8.76 28.26 -0.72
CA LEU A 816 9.59 27.35 -1.50
C LEU A 816 9.13 27.27 -2.96
N VAL A 817 7.82 27.17 -3.21
CA VAL A 817 7.24 27.12 -4.57
C VAL A 817 7.40 28.47 -5.27
N ASP A 818 7.08 29.56 -4.59
CA ASP A 818 7.36 30.93 -4.98
C ASP A 818 8.86 31.12 -5.12
N GLY A 819 9.68 30.59 -4.21
CA GLY A 819 11.14 30.59 -4.33
C GLY A 819 11.67 29.73 -5.47
N ARG A 820 10.90 28.81 -6.05
CA ARG A 820 11.20 28.09 -7.30
C ARG A 820 10.68 28.84 -8.53
N SER A 821 9.58 29.56 -8.38
CA SER A 821 8.97 30.40 -9.41
C SER A 821 9.67 31.77 -9.55
N GLU A 822 10.25 32.28 -8.46
CA GLU A 822 11.08 33.48 -8.31
C GLU A 822 12.58 33.13 -8.38
N ARG A 823 12.93 31.83 -8.33
CA ARG A 823 14.20 31.32 -8.88
C ARG A 823 13.98 30.80 -10.31
N ARG A 824 13.78 31.71 -11.25
CA ARG A 824 14.60 31.65 -12.48
C ARG A 824 15.71 32.68 -12.30
N PRO A 825 16.82 32.40 -11.57
CA PRO A 825 17.89 33.38 -11.36
C PRO A 825 18.84 33.42 -12.58
N GLY A 826 18.24 33.42 -13.78
CA GLY A 826 18.91 33.40 -15.08
C GLY A 826 18.50 32.21 -15.96
N LEU A 827 19.11 32.13 -17.14
CA LEU A 827 18.82 31.15 -18.18
C LEU A 827 19.59 29.82 -18.01
N LEU A 828 20.58 29.77 -17.10
CA LEU A 828 21.35 28.54 -16.84
C LEU A 828 20.65 27.57 -15.88
N HIS A 829 20.07 26.51 -16.43
CA HIS A 829 19.45 25.41 -15.70
C HIS A 829 20.48 24.32 -15.37
N PRO A 830 20.78 24.05 -14.08
CA PRO A 830 21.72 22.99 -13.70
C PRO A 830 21.11 21.60 -13.95
N LEU A 831 21.78 20.79 -14.77
CA LEU A 831 21.40 19.40 -15.05
C LEU A 831 22.21 18.39 -14.23
N SER A 832 23.39 18.80 -13.76
CA SER A 832 24.24 18.05 -12.81
C SER A 832 25.08 19.00 -11.97
N GLU A 833 25.36 18.62 -10.72
CA GLU A 833 26.27 19.35 -9.83
C GLU A 833 27.63 18.63 -9.78
N SER A 834 28.73 19.38 -9.93
CA SER A 834 30.08 18.83 -9.69
C SER A 834 30.43 18.95 -8.21
N THR A 835 30.91 17.85 -7.61
CA THR A 835 31.47 17.84 -6.25
C THR A 835 32.94 18.26 -6.19
N ASP A 836 33.59 18.47 -7.35
CA ASP A 836 35.00 18.89 -7.47
C ASP A 836 35.10 20.25 -8.14
N ALA A 837 35.69 21.23 -7.44
CA ALA A 837 35.97 22.57 -7.96
C ALA A 837 36.91 22.56 -9.19
N ARG A 838 37.57 21.42 -9.47
CA ARG A 838 38.45 21.25 -10.65
C ARG A 838 37.72 20.86 -11.94
N GLY A 839 36.47 20.40 -11.89
CA GLY A 839 35.74 19.80 -13.01
C GLY A 839 35.36 20.75 -14.15
N GLY A 840 35.24 22.05 -13.90
CA GLY A 840 34.79 23.05 -14.89
C GLY A 840 33.27 23.04 -15.11
N ALA A 841 32.79 23.80 -16.11
CA ALA A 841 31.37 23.91 -16.43
C ALA A 841 31.09 23.72 -17.92
N LEU A 842 30.18 22.80 -18.26
CA LEU A 842 29.65 22.61 -19.60
C LEU A 842 28.32 23.35 -19.73
N VAL A 843 28.24 24.35 -20.59
CA VAL A 843 27.02 25.12 -20.86
C VAL A 843 26.46 24.72 -22.23
N CYS A 844 25.26 24.14 -22.24
CA CYS A 844 24.61 23.56 -23.42
C CYS A 844 23.47 24.44 -23.95
N PHE A 845 23.53 24.81 -25.22
CA PHE A 845 22.48 25.52 -25.95
C PHE A 845 21.65 24.54 -26.78
N PRO A 846 20.32 24.50 -26.60
CA PRO A 846 19.45 23.51 -27.26
C PRO A 846 19.35 23.72 -28.76
N TYR A 847 18.88 22.68 -29.43
CA TYR A 847 18.49 22.72 -30.84
C TYR A 847 17.15 23.43 -31.03
N ALA A 848 16.81 23.73 -32.28
CA ALA A 848 15.64 24.54 -32.62
C ALA A 848 14.35 23.90 -32.09
N GLY A 849 13.58 24.67 -31.31
CA GLY A 849 12.36 24.22 -30.63
C GLY A 849 12.59 23.35 -29.38
N GLY A 850 13.84 23.15 -28.98
CA GLY A 850 14.22 22.37 -27.79
C GLY A 850 14.37 23.25 -26.53
N ASN A 851 14.41 22.60 -25.37
CA ASN A 851 14.59 23.21 -24.06
C ASN A 851 15.76 22.58 -23.28
N ALA A 852 16.01 23.05 -22.05
CA ALA A 852 17.16 22.59 -21.27
C ALA A 852 17.14 21.08 -20.96
N VAL A 853 15.96 20.48 -20.81
CA VAL A 853 15.79 19.06 -20.45
C VAL A 853 16.35 18.13 -21.54
N ASN A 854 16.44 18.58 -22.79
CA ASN A 854 16.95 17.78 -23.90
C ASN A 854 18.43 17.38 -23.73
N PHE A 855 19.20 18.06 -22.88
CA PHE A 855 20.57 17.66 -22.53
C PHE A 855 20.69 16.79 -21.28
N GLN A 856 19.59 16.47 -20.59
CA GLN A 856 19.63 15.62 -19.41
C GLN A 856 20.28 14.23 -19.66
N PRO A 857 20.05 13.55 -20.80
CA PRO A 857 20.74 12.30 -21.12
C PRO A 857 22.25 12.47 -21.24
N LEU A 858 22.72 13.52 -21.94
CA LEU A 858 24.15 13.86 -22.04
C LEU A 858 24.76 14.16 -20.66
N ALA A 859 24.06 14.93 -19.83
CA ALA A 859 24.51 15.27 -18.48
C ALA A 859 24.69 14.02 -17.59
N ARG A 860 23.79 13.02 -17.72
CA ARG A 860 23.88 11.74 -16.99
C ARG A 860 24.99 10.84 -17.50
N ALA A 861 25.37 10.97 -18.77
CA ALA A 861 26.42 10.16 -19.37
C ALA A 861 27.84 10.63 -18.99
N LEU A 862 27.98 11.82 -18.39
CA LEU A 862 29.25 12.29 -17.85
C LEU A 862 29.51 11.69 -16.46
N PRO A 863 30.74 11.24 -16.16
CA PRO A 863 31.08 10.55 -14.93
C PRO A 863 31.04 11.48 -13.71
N PRO A 864 30.82 10.94 -12.49
CA PRO A 864 30.95 11.69 -11.24
C PRO A 864 32.38 12.27 -11.12
N GLY A 865 32.50 13.59 -11.11
CA GLY A 865 33.78 14.32 -11.14
C GLY A 865 34.11 15.04 -12.46
N GLY A 866 33.28 14.88 -13.49
CA GLY A 866 33.34 15.67 -14.73
C GLY A 866 32.84 17.12 -14.58
N PRO A 867 32.72 17.90 -15.67
CA PRO A 867 32.23 19.27 -15.62
C PRO A 867 30.78 19.32 -15.14
N ALA A 868 30.45 20.34 -14.33
CA ALA A 868 29.06 20.63 -13.98
C ALA A 868 28.30 21.00 -15.26
N VAL A 869 27.16 20.37 -15.52
CA VAL A 869 26.38 20.62 -16.73
C VAL A 869 25.25 21.59 -16.45
N TYR A 870 25.24 22.67 -17.23
CA TYR A 870 24.15 23.63 -17.31
C TYR A 870 23.57 23.58 -18.72
N ALA A 871 22.26 23.62 -18.86
CA ALA A 871 21.60 23.84 -20.13
C ALA A 871 20.85 25.17 -20.12
N VAL A 872 20.81 25.83 -21.27
CA VAL A 872 20.18 27.13 -21.43
C VAL A 872 18.69 26.94 -21.66
N GLU A 873 17.88 27.46 -20.75
CA GLU A 873 16.42 27.51 -20.91
C GLU A 873 16.06 28.74 -21.75
N LEU A 874 15.57 28.53 -22.96
CA LEU A 874 15.22 29.62 -23.87
C LEU A 874 13.86 30.22 -23.50
N PRO A 875 13.73 31.55 -23.32
CA PRO A 875 12.44 32.17 -23.02
C PRO A 875 11.38 31.84 -24.08
N GLY A 876 10.18 31.48 -23.64
CA GLY A 876 9.07 31.10 -24.52
C GLY A 876 9.10 29.66 -25.04
N HIS A 877 10.10 28.85 -24.68
CA HIS A 877 10.23 27.45 -25.14
C HIS A 877 9.65 26.42 -24.15
N ASP A 878 9.11 26.89 -23.03
CA ASP A 878 8.35 26.09 -22.07
C ASP A 878 6.88 26.03 -22.50
N VAL A 879 6.45 24.89 -23.04
CA VAL A 879 5.06 24.66 -23.47
C VAL A 879 4.04 24.69 -22.33
N ALA A 880 4.47 24.59 -21.06
CA ALA A 880 3.60 24.73 -19.89
C ALA A 880 3.41 26.20 -19.45
N ALA A 881 4.28 27.10 -19.93
CA ALA A 881 4.21 28.52 -19.63
C ALA A 881 3.38 29.27 -20.69
N ASP A 882 2.06 29.35 -20.46
CA ASP A 882 1.19 30.16 -21.30
C ASP A 882 1.70 31.63 -21.34
N SER A 883 2.05 32.11 -22.54
CA SER A 883 2.32 33.53 -22.91
C SER A 883 3.72 34.14 -22.70
N GLU A 884 4.79 33.36 -22.49
CA GLU A 884 6.16 33.93 -22.49
C GLU A 884 6.66 34.21 -23.93
N PRO A 885 7.10 35.45 -24.28
CA PRO A 885 7.59 35.76 -25.62
C PRO A 885 9.00 35.21 -25.88
N PHE A 886 9.28 34.84 -27.12
CA PHE A 886 10.62 34.44 -27.54
C PHE A 886 11.62 35.61 -27.43
N ALA A 887 12.72 35.40 -26.71
CA ALA A 887 13.78 36.39 -26.61
C ALA A 887 14.70 36.35 -27.84
N PRO A 888 15.21 37.51 -28.33
CA PRO A 888 16.25 37.54 -29.35
C PRO A 888 17.51 36.80 -28.90
N MET A 889 18.17 36.08 -29.82
CA MET A 889 19.41 35.34 -29.53
C MET A 889 20.50 36.20 -28.85
N THR A 890 20.65 37.46 -29.27
CA THR A 890 21.62 38.39 -28.65
C THR A 890 21.31 38.69 -27.19
N GLN A 891 20.02 38.77 -26.83
CA GLN A 891 19.60 38.95 -25.43
C GLN A 891 19.90 37.69 -24.61
N VAL A 892 19.57 36.51 -25.14
CA VAL A 892 19.87 35.22 -24.50
C VAL A 892 21.37 35.09 -24.26
N VAL A 893 22.20 35.38 -25.27
CA VAL A 893 23.66 35.30 -25.15
C VAL A 893 24.19 36.25 -24.09
N GLU A 894 23.78 37.53 -24.07
CA GLU A 894 24.25 38.48 -23.04
C GLU A 894 23.81 38.04 -21.63
N GLN A 895 22.58 37.54 -21.46
CA GLN A 895 22.10 37.04 -20.17
C GLN A 895 22.88 35.82 -19.69
N VAL A 896 23.18 34.88 -20.59
CA VAL A 896 24.02 33.71 -20.27
C VAL A 896 25.44 34.13 -19.93
N VAL A 897 26.04 35.05 -20.69
CA VAL A 897 27.39 35.58 -20.41
C VAL A 897 27.45 36.25 -19.04
N ASP A 898 26.49 37.15 -18.76
CA ASP A 898 26.37 37.81 -17.46
C ASP A 898 26.19 36.79 -16.33
N GLU A 899 25.44 35.73 -16.58
CA GLU A 899 25.21 34.68 -15.60
C GLU A 899 26.43 33.79 -15.34
N ILE A 900 27.17 33.40 -16.39
CA ILE A 900 28.44 32.68 -16.27
C ILE A 900 29.40 33.48 -15.39
N VAL A 901 29.53 34.78 -15.66
CA VAL A 901 30.39 35.70 -14.89
C VAL A 901 29.89 35.86 -13.46
N ARG A 902 28.59 36.10 -13.27
CA ARG A 902 27.98 36.29 -11.94
C ARG A 902 28.10 35.07 -11.06
N ARG A 903 27.94 33.87 -11.63
CA ARG A 903 28.09 32.58 -10.93
C ARG A 903 29.56 32.21 -10.69
N GLY A 904 30.51 32.95 -11.25
CA GLY A 904 31.94 32.67 -11.11
C GLY A 904 32.35 31.33 -11.71
N LEU A 905 31.67 30.88 -12.77
CA LEU A 905 32.02 29.62 -13.43
C LEU A 905 33.41 29.75 -14.08
N THR A 906 34.20 28.69 -13.98
CA THR A 906 35.57 28.63 -14.54
C THR A 906 35.75 27.40 -15.42
N ARG A 907 36.78 27.40 -16.28
CA ARG A 907 37.04 26.32 -17.26
C ARG A 907 35.80 26.02 -18.11
N ILE A 908 35.32 27.03 -18.83
CA ILE A 908 34.05 26.98 -19.54
C ILE A 908 34.17 26.13 -20.81
N LEU A 909 33.31 25.13 -20.92
CA LEU A 909 33.05 24.37 -22.14
C LEU A 909 31.67 24.79 -22.64
N LEU A 910 31.55 25.06 -23.94
CA LEU A 910 30.28 25.43 -24.56
C LEU A 910 29.85 24.33 -25.51
N TRP A 911 28.59 23.91 -25.45
CA TRP A 911 28.01 23.00 -26.43
C TRP A 911 26.82 23.69 -27.09
N GLY A 912 26.84 23.82 -28.41
CA GLY A 912 25.68 24.26 -29.17
C GLY A 912 25.24 23.17 -30.12
N HIS A 913 23.97 22.74 -30.02
CA HIS A 913 23.42 21.71 -30.89
C HIS A 913 22.52 22.33 -31.95
N SER A 914 22.72 21.99 -33.22
CA SER A 914 21.92 22.49 -34.35
C SER A 914 21.89 24.04 -34.40
N SER A 915 20.73 24.70 -34.26
CA SER A 915 20.61 26.17 -34.16
C SER A 915 21.36 26.76 -32.96
N GLY A 916 21.44 26.04 -31.84
CA GLY A 916 22.15 26.43 -30.63
C GLY A 916 23.67 26.62 -30.83
N ALA A 917 24.23 26.09 -31.93
CA ALA A 917 25.60 26.35 -32.34
C ALA A 917 25.90 27.85 -32.54
N ALA A 918 24.94 28.63 -33.04
CA ALA A 918 25.10 30.07 -33.21
C ALA A 918 25.26 30.78 -31.86
N SER A 919 24.40 30.44 -30.90
CA SER A 919 24.45 30.96 -29.54
C SER A 919 25.76 30.59 -28.84
N ALA A 920 26.22 29.33 -28.97
CA ALA A 920 27.48 28.89 -28.38
C ALA A 920 28.70 29.66 -28.92
N VAL A 921 28.75 29.92 -30.24
CA VAL A 921 29.83 30.68 -30.88
C VAL A 921 29.83 32.14 -30.42
N GLU A 922 28.66 32.79 -30.39
CA GLU A 922 28.56 34.19 -29.96
C GLU A 922 28.82 34.33 -28.45
N THR A 923 28.37 33.38 -27.62
CA THR A 923 28.72 33.33 -26.19
C THR A 923 30.22 33.18 -26.00
N ALA A 924 30.90 32.31 -26.77
CA ALA A 924 32.35 32.15 -26.69
C ALA A 924 33.07 33.47 -27.01
N ARG A 925 32.63 34.18 -28.06
CA ARG A 925 33.18 35.45 -28.49
C ARG A 925 33.03 36.53 -27.41
N ARG A 926 31.84 36.65 -26.83
CA ARG A 926 31.54 37.62 -25.76
C ARG A 926 32.30 37.31 -24.46
N LEU A 927 32.46 36.05 -24.11
CA LEU A 927 33.28 35.64 -22.96
C LEU A 927 34.76 36.00 -23.19
N GLN A 928 35.30 35.74 -24.39
CA GLN A 928 36.66 36.11 -24.76
C GLN A 928 36.89 37.63 -24.71
N GLU A 929 35.94 38.44 -25.19
CA GLU A 929 35.97 39.91 -25.08
C GLU A 929 35.99 40.40 -23.62
N ARG A 930 35.33 39.67 -22.72
CA ARG A 930 35.32 39.95 -21.28
C ARG A 930 36.50 39.33 -20.52
N GLY A 931 37.43 38.68 -21.21
CA GLY A 931 38.61 38.03 -20.63
C GLY A 931 38.31 36.76 -19.84
N VAL A 932 37.15 36.12 -20.07
CA VAL A 932 36.81 34.82 -19.49
C VAL A 932 37.33 33.71 -20.40
N ASP A 933 38.10 32.79 -19.82
CA ASP A 933 38.73 31.70 -20.56
C ASP A 933 37.71 30.60 -20.92
N VAL A 934 37.49 30.44 -22.23
CA VAL A 934 36.67 29.38 -22.82
C VAL A 934 37.61 28.29 -23.33
N GLN A 935 37.48 27.11 -22.75
CA GLN A 935 38.38 25.98 -22.98
C GLN A 935 38.11 25.28 -24.31
N ARG A 936 36.83 25.16 -24.69
CA ARG A 936 36.42 24.54 -25.95
C ARG A 936 34.96 24.85 -26.29
N VAL A 937 34.65 24.87 -27.58
CA VAL A 937 33.29 24.95 -28.11
C VAL A 937 32.98 23.70 -28.93
N PHE A 938 31.90 22.99 -28.59
CA PHE A 938 31.38 21.84 -29.31
C PHE A 938 30.19 22.26 -30.17
N LEU A 939 30.24 21.93 -31.46
CA LEU A 939 29.20 22.26 -32.43
C LEU A 939 28.56 20.97 -32.91
N GLY A 940 27.45 20.60 -32.28
CA GLY A 940 26.74 19.37 -32.55
C GLY A 940 25.77 19.50 -33.72
N ALA A 941 25.82 18.55 -34.66
CA ALA A 941 24.92 18.47 -35.81
C ALA A 941 24.84 19.79 -36.63
N GLN A 942 25.96 20.49 -36.79
CA GLN A 942 26.02 21.77 -37.52
C GLN A 942 27.32 21.95 -38.30
N LEU A 943 27.20 22.22 -39.61
CA LEU A 943 28.29 22.65 -40.49
C LEU A 943 28.14 24.14 -40.80
N LEU A 944 29.21 24.91 -41.04
CA LEU A 944 29.09 26.37 -41.18
C LEU A 944 28.31 26.82 -42.42
N GLY A 945 28.49 26.16 -43.57
CA GLY A 945 27.70 26.47 -44.77
C GLY A 945 28.26 27.65 -45.59
N ASP A 946 27.40 28.25 -46.43
CA ASP A 946 27.67 29.49 -47.17
C ASP A 946 26.56 30.52 -46.92
N ALA A 947 26.90 31.82 -47.00
CA ALA A 947 25.99 32.90 -46.60
C ALA A 947 24.72 32.95 -47.47
N ALA A 948 24.82 32.62 -48.76
CA ALA A 948 23.68 32.62 -49.67
C ALA A 948 22.66 31.53 -49.29
N ARG A 949 23.10 30.31 -48.99
CA ARG A 949 22.23 29.23 -48.49
C ARG A 949 21.63 29.56 -47.13
N ARG A 950 22.39 30.22 -46.23
CA ARG A 950 21.86 30.65 -44.94
C ARG A 950 20.70 31.63 -45.11
N ARG A 951 20.82 32.62 -46.01
CA ARG A 951 19.75 33.57 -46.30
C ARG A 951 18.56 32.90 -47.00
N ALA A 952 18.80 32.00 -47.96
CA ALA A 952 17.74 31.24 -48.60
C ALA A 952 16.92 30.40 -47.59
N ALA A 953 17.56 29.79 -46.60
CA ALA A 953 16.87 29.05 -45.54
C ALA A 953 16.02 29.96 -44.63
N ILE A 954 16.42 31.23 -44.42
CA ILE A 954 15.60 32.21 -43.72
C ILE A 954 14.34 32.52 -44.52
N ASP A 955 14.49 32.76 -45.83
CA ASP A 955 13.36 33.07 -46.71
C ASP A 955 12.37 31.89 -46.73
N GLU A 956 12.86 30.66 -46.90
CA GLU A 956 12.06 29.42 -46.89
C GLU A 956 11.30 29.24 -45.55
N LEU A 957 11.97 29.38 -44.41
CA LEU A 957 11.32 29.24 -43.10
C LEU A 957 10.33 30.36 -42.78
N THR A 958 10.50 31.54 -43.38
CA THR A 958 9.60 32.69 -43.17
C THR A 958 8.34 32.58 -44.03
N GLU A 959 8.38 31.83 -45.13
CA GLU A 959 7.23 31.56 -45.98
C GLU A 959 6.30 30.45 -45.43
N LEU A 960 6.78 29.61 -44.51
CA LEU A 960 6.00 28.55 -43.87
C LEU A 960 5.24 29.04 -42.63
N SER A 961 4.00 28.58 -42.48
CA SER A 961 3.23 28.76 -41.24
C SER A 961 3.75 27.89 -40.11
N ASP A 962 3.43 28.27 -38.87
CA ASP A 962 3.78 27.51 -37.67
C ASP A 962 3.27 26.07 -37.68
N ALA A 963 2.04 25.87 -38.17
CA ALA A 963 1.45 24.56 -38.32
C ALA A 963 2.18 23.71 -39.38
N GLU A 964 2.60 24.31 -40.50
CA GLU A 964 3.36 23.60 -41.54
C GLU A 964 4.73 23.17 -41.05
N ILE A 965 5.42 24.03 -40.30
CA ILE A 965 6.71 23.72 -39.67
C ILE A 965 6.54 22.58 -38.66
N ALA A 966 5.54 22.67 -37.78
CA ALA A 966 5.24 21.62 -36.80
C ALA A 966 4.93 20.26 -37.47
N ALA A 967 4.17 20.27 -38.56
CA ALA A 967 3.85 19.06 -39.33
C ALA A 967 5.10 18.44 -39.97
N GLN A 968 6.00 19.25 -40.53
CA GLN A 968 7.27 18.78 -41.10
C GLN A 968 8.19 18.17 -40.03
N LEU A 969 8.26 18.78 -38.83
CA LEU A 969 9.05 18.26 -37.70
C LEU A 969 8.53 16.92 -37.19
N SER A 970 7.20 16.77 -37.13
CA SER A 970 6.56 15.51 -36.79
C SER A 970 6.89 14.40 -37.80
N ALA A 971 6.86 14.72 -39.10
CA ALA A 971 7.18 13.77 -40.17
C ALA A 971 8.67 13.36 -40.22
N ALA A 972 9.58 14.21 -39.75
CA ALA A 972 11.03 13.96 -39.76
C ALA A 972 11.50 13.04 -38.61
N GLY A 973 10.62 12.61 -37.70
CA GLY A 973 10.92 11.65 -36.63
C GLY A 973 11.77 12.18 -35.46
N GLY A 974 12.12 13.47 -35.47
CA GLY A 974 12.94 14.12 -34.44
C GLY A 974 12.16 14.60 -33.20
N TYR A 975 10.85 14.79 -33.35
CA TYR A 975 9.92 15.27 -32.33
C TYR A 975 8.71 14.34 -32.27
N THR A 976 8.89 13.10 -31.81
CA THR A 976 7.78 12.13 -31.69
C THR A 976 6.66 12.60 -30.75
N GLU A 977 7.03 13.44 -29.78
CA GLU A 977 6.13 14.06 -28.77
C GLU A 977 5.18 15.12 -29.39
N LEU A 978 5.47 15.67 -30.59
CA LEU A 978 4.59 16.63 -31.28
C LEU A 978 3.23 16.03 -31.68
N ALA A 979 3.17 14.72 -31.92
CA ALA A 979 1.93 14.04 -32.31
C ALA A 979 0.92 13.93 -31.16
N GLU A 980 1.36 14.15 -29.92
CA GLU A 980 0.57 14.06 -28.69
C GLU A 980 0.08 15.43 -28.20
N LEU A 981 0.63 16.52 -28.76
CA LEU A 981 0.25 17.89 -28.45
C LEU A 981 -1.05 18.28 -29.15
N ASP A 982 -1.86 19.12 -28.51
CA ASP A 982 -2.96 19.77 -29.22
C ASP A 982 -2.43 20.74 -30.29
N ALA A 983 -3.30 21.13 -31.21
CA ALA A 983 -2.93 21.98 -32.35
C ALA A 983 -2.26 23.30 -31.93
N ARG A 984 -2.66 23.88 -30.80
CA ARG A 984 -2.11 25.15 -30.30
C ARG A 984 -0.67 24.97 -29.83
N HIS A 985 -0.39 23.92 -29.07
CA HIS A 985 0.97 23.65 -28.59
C HIS A 985 1.89 23.17 -29.71
N ALA A 986 1.37 22.40 -30.68
CA ALA A 986 2.11 22.01 -31.87
C ALA A 986 2.52 23.24 -32.70
N GLU A 987 1.60 24.18 -32.93
CA GLU A 987 1.90 25.47 -33.59
C GLU A 987 2.94 26.29 -32.79
N HIS A 988 2.85 26.32 -31.45
CA HIS A 988 3.83 27.01 -30.62
C HIS A 988 5.26 26.46 -30.79
N VAL A 989 5.40 25.14 -30.87
CA VAL A 989 6.70 24.49 -31.17
C VAL A 989 7.17 24.82 -32.59
N GLY A 990 6.26 24.89 -33.57
CA GLY A 990 6.58 25.39 -34.91
C GLY A 990 7.13 26.82 -34.90
N ALA A 991 6.52 27.69 -34.09
CA ALA A 991 6.95 29.08 -33.92
C ALA A 991 8.32 29.18 -33.24
N ALA A 992 8.58 28.39 -32.20
CA ALA A 992 9.86 28.28 -31.53
C ALA A 992 10.96 27.81 -32.49
N TYR A 993 10.69 26.75 -33.26
CA TYR A 993 11.61 26.22 -34.25
C TYR A 993 11.99 27.27 -35.31
N ARG A 994 10.99 27.98 -35.85
CA ARG A 994 11.24 29.06 -36.81
C ARG A 994 12.11 30.16 -36.20
N HIS A 995 11.76 30.61 -34.99
CA HIS A 995 12.50 31.66 -34.29
C HIS A 995 13.98 31.31 -34.12
N ASP A 996 14.27 30.09 -33.65
CA ASP A 996 15.63 29.63 -33.41
C ASP A 996 16.43 29.45 -34.70
N CYS A 997 15.84 28.80 -35.70
CA CYS A 997 16.51 28.58 -36.98
C CYS A 997 16.78 29.90 -37.70
N VAL A 998 15.80 30.81 -37.80
CA VAL A 998 16.00 32.12 -38.42
C VAL A 998 17.09 32.91 -37.71
N SER A 999 17.10 32.88 -36.37
CA SER A 999 18.13 33.55 -35.56
C SER A 999 19.53 32.98 -35.82
N ALA A 1000 19.67 31.66 -35.83
CA ALA A 1000 20.95 30.99 -36.09
C ALA A 1000 21.44 31.21 -37.52
N HIS A 1001 20.57 31.08 -38.52
CA HIS A 1001 20.92 31.32 -39.92
C HIS A 1001 21.34 32.77 -40.16
N ARG A 1002 20.67 33.75 -39.53
CA ARG A 1002 21.05 35.17 -39.62
C ARG A 1002 22.43 35.39 -39.00
N CYS A 1003 22.67 34.84 -37.81
CA CYS A 1003 23.98 34.91 -37.16
C CYS A 1003 25.09 34.32 -38.04
N PHE A 1004 24.89 33.13 -38.60
CA PHE A 1004 25.89 32.51 -39.47
C PHE A 1004 26.11 33.27 -40.77
N ALA A 1005 25.06 33.81 -41.39
CA ALA A 1005 25.21 34.66 -42.57
C ALA A 1005 26.06 35.90 -42.25
N ASP A 1006 25.76 36.59 -41.15
CA ASP A 1006 26.49 37.77 -40.71
C ASP A 1006 27.97 37.46 -40.41
N LEU A 1007 28.24 36.31 -39.76
CA LEU A 1007 29.60 35.83 -39.47
C LEU A 1007 30.36 35.41 -40.74
N LEU A 1008 29.67 34.88 -41.75
CA LEU A 1008 30.28 34.50 -43.03
C LEU A 1008 30.60 35.73 -43.89
N ASP A 1009 29.75 36.76 -43.85
CA ASP A 1009 29.98 38.03 -44.55
C ASP A 1009 31.05 38.87 -43.84
N ASN A 1010 31.10 38.81 -42.51
CA ASN A 1010 32.03 39.57 -41.68
C ASN A 1010 32.73 38.65 -40.67
N PRO A 1011 33.71 37.83 -41.10
CA PRO A 1011 34.42 36.93 -40.20
C PRO A 1011 35.12 37.72 -39.07
N PRO A 1012 34.98 37.28 -37.80
CA PRO A 1012 35.54 37.99 -36.66
C PRO A 1012 37.07 38.01 -36.72
N THR A 1013 37.65 39.18 -36.40
CA THR A 1013 39.10 39.37 -36.24
C THR A 1013 39.36 40.04 -34.88
N PRO A 1014 40.03 39.39 -33.92
CA PRO A 1014 40.64 38.05 -34.01
C PRO A 1014 39.61 36.91 -34.04
N LYS A 1015 40.04 35.74 -34.52
CA LYS A 1015 39.26 34.49 -34.44
C LYS A 1015 39.11 34.05 -32.98
N LEU A 1016 38.20 33.10 -32.73
CA LEU A 1016 38.08 32.43 -31.44
C LEU A 1016 39.40 31.73 -31.09
N SER A 1017 39.94 32.06 -29.92
CA SER A 1017 41.14 31.41 -29.37
C SER A 1017 40.82 30.02 -28.81
N ALA A 1018 39.56 29.79 -28.41
CA ALA A 1018 39.06 28.49 -27.98
C ALA A 1018 39.03 27.50 -29.16
N PRO A 1019 39.57 26.28 -29.02
CA PRO A 1019 39.39 25.23 -30.01
C PRO A 1019 37.90 24.90 -30.23
N VAL A 1020 37.57 24.52 -31.46
CA VAL A 1020 36.23 24.08 -31.85
C VAL A 1020 36.26 22.61 -32.22
N THR A 1021 35.38 21.81 -31.61
CA THR A 1021 35.13 20.42 -32.02
C THR A 1021 33.77 20.35 -32.70
N VAL A 1022 33.76 20.00 -33.98
CA VAL A 1022 32.52 19.70 -34.71
C VAL A 1022 32.11 18.27 -34.37
N VAL A 1023 30.90 18.07 -33.86
CA VAL A 1023 30.39 16.76 -33.45
C VAL A 1023 29.24 16.37 -34.38
N VAL A 1024 29.35 15.22 -35.05
CA VAL A 1024 28.38 14.77 -36.05
C VAL A 1024 28.11 13.28 -35.92
N ALA A 1025 26.94 12.83 -36.36
CA ALA A 1025 26.63 11.42 -36.52
C ALA A 1025 26.67 11.05 -38.00
N ALA A 1026 27.25 9.89 -38.34
CA ALA A 1026 27.44 9.48 -39.73
C ALA A 1026 26.11 9.27 -40.49
N ASP A 1027 25.01 9.01 -39.77
CA ASP A 1027 23.66 8.82 -40.29
C ASP A 1027 22.80 10.09 -40.28
N ASP A 1028 23.37 11.26 -39.92
CA ASP A 1028 22.64 12.54 -39.93
C ASP A 1028 22.66 13.19 -41.33
N PRO A 1029 21.51 13.24 -42.05
CA PRO A 1029 21.46 13.80 -43.39
C PRO A 1029 21.77 15.30 -43.43
N SER A 1030 21.54 16.03 -42.34
CA SER A 1030 21.79 17.48 -42.28
C SER A 1030 23.28 17.83 -42.26
N THR A 1031 24.13 16.86 -41.92
CA THR A 1031 25.59 17.02 -41.87
C THR A 1031 26.32 16.01 -42.77
N ALA A 1032 25.65 15.46 -43.79
CA ALA A 1032 26.23 14.43 -44.67
C ALA A 1032 27.57 14.83 -45.33
N ASP A 1033 27.80 16.12 -45.61
CA ASP A 1033 29.05 16.64 -46.19
C ASP A 1033 30.17 16.89 -45.16
N HIS A 1034 30.01 16.46 -43.90
CA HIS A 1034 30.95 16.75 -42.83
C HIS A 1034 32.41 16.35 -43.11
N PRO A 1035 32.75 15.24 -43.84
CA PRO A 1035 34.16 14.88 -44.07
C PRO A 1035 34.94 15.95 -44.85
N HIS A 1036 34.23 16.77 -45.63
CA HIS A 1036 34.83 17.83 -46.45
C HIS A 1036 34.64 19.23 -45.84
N ARG A 1037 33.58 19.44 -45.05
CA ARG A 1037 33.11 20.78 -44.67
C ARG A 1037 33.26 21.15 -43.20
N TYR A 1038 33.60 20.21 -42.31
CA TYR A 1038 33.81 20.55 -40.90
C TYR A 1038 34.91 21.62 -40.71
N ARG A 1039 35.89 21.68 -41.62
CA ARG A 1039 36.97 22.68 -41.61
C ARG A 1039 36.53 24.09 -42.00
N ASP A 1040 35.33 24.27 -42.55
CA ASP A 1040 34.80 25.61 -42.87
C ASP A 1040 34.76 26.50 -41.60
N TRP A 1041 34.61 25.88 -40.42
CA TRP A 1041 34.69 26.54 -39.12
C TRP A 1041 36.05 27.21 -38.82
N GLN A 1042 37.12 26.91 -39.57
CA GLN A 1042 38.40 27.63 -39.48
C GLN A 1042 38.29 29.09 -39.88
N LEU A 1043 37.20 29.51 -40.51
CA LEU A 1043 36.88 30.93 -40.71
C LEU A 1043 36.69 31.66 -39.37
N LEU A 1044 36.19 30.96 -38.34
CA LEU A 1044 35.76 31.55 -37.06
C LEU A 1044 36.67 31.18 -35.88
N ALA A 1045 37.39 30.06 -35.95
CA ALA A 1045 38.28 29.59 -34.88
C ALA A 1045 39.67 29.21 -35.41
N GLU A 1046 40.69 29.33 -34.56
CA GLU A 1046 42.07 28.99 -34.93
C GLU A 1046 42.30 27.48 -35.05
N GLN A 1047 41.63 26.69 -34.20
CA GLN A 1047 41.77 25.23 -34.16
C GLN A 1047 40.39 24.58 -34.32
N VAL A 1048 40.28 23.65 -35.26
CA VAL A 1048 39.05 22.91 -35.54
C VAL A 1048 39.36 21.43 -35.70
N ASP A 1049 38.67 20.59 -34.92
CA ASP A 1049 38.71 19.14 -35.01
C ASP A 1049 37.29 18.55 -35.16
N LEU A 1050 37.23 17.25 -35.46
CA LEU A 1050 36.00 16.51 -35.75
C LEU A 1050 35.88 15.32 -34.79
N HIS A 1051 34.70 15.17 -34.19
CA HIS A 1051 34.30 13.95 -33.48
C HIS A 1051 33.08 13.36 -34.17
N GLU A 1052 33.26 12.20 -34.78
CA GLU A 1052 32.23 11.49 -35.53
C GLU A 1052 31.67 10.32 -34.70
N LEU A 1053 30.35 10.25 -34.61
CA LEU A 1053 29.59 9.13 -34.05
C LEU A 1053 29.18 8.18 -35.18
N ALA A 1054 29.17 6.88 -34.90
CA ALA A 1054 28.80 5.86 -35.89
C ALA A 1054 27.33 5.94 -36.33
N ASP A 1055 26.44 6.31 -35.42
CA ASP A 1055 25.01 6.50 -35.63
C ASP A 1055 24.44 7.47 -34.57
N GLY A 1056 23.14 7.77 -34.64
CA GLY A 1056 22.43 8.61 -33.66
C GLY A 1056 21.59 9.73 -34.27
N GLY A 1057 21.74 9.97 -35.57
CA GLY A 1057 21.00 10.98 -36.33
C GLY A 1057 21.21 12.39 -35.80
N HIS A 1058 20.32 13.32 -36.17
CA HIS A 1058 20.45 14.73 -35.83
C HIS A 1058 20.39 15.02 -34.32
N TYR A 1059 19.78 14.14 -33.50
CA TYR A 1059 19.52 14.38 -32.07
C TYR A 1059 20.37 13.50 -31.15
N PHE A 1060 21.61 13.21 -31.56
CA PHE A 1060 22.54 12.35 -30.84
C PHE A 1060 22.84 12.70 -29.36
N PRO A 1061 22.70 13.95 -28.86
CA PRO A 1061 22.79 14.19 -27.41
C PRO A 1061 21.70 13.47 -26.58
N ARG A 1062 20.59 13.06 -27.23
CA ARG A 1062 19.52 12.26 -26.62
C ARG A 1062 19.62 10.78 -26.99
N THR A 1063 19.90 10.46 -28.25
CA THR A 1063 19.82 9.09 -28.79
C THR A 1063 21.12 8.28 -28.61
N ARG A 1064 22.26 8.97 -28.50
CA ARG A 1064 23.61 8.42 -28.27
C ARG A 1064 24.39 9.28 -27.25
N PRO A 1065 23.83 9.47 -26.04
CA PRO A 1065 24.36 10.43 -25.07
C PRO A 1065 25.76 10.06 -24.58
N ALA A 1066 26.08 8.76 -24.46
CA ALA A 1066 27.39 8.29 -24.03
C ALA A 1066 28.48 8.59 -25.07
N GLU A 1067 28.20 8.34 -26.34
CA GLU A 1067 29.09 8.63 -27.45
C GLU A 1067 29.29 10.13 -27.66
N ALA A 1068 28.24 10.92 -27.44
CA ALA A 1068 28.31 12.38 -27.40
C ALA A 1068 29.15 12.89 -26.22
N ALA A 1069 28.99 12.30 -25.02
CA ALA A 1069 29.77 12.65 -23.84
C ALA A 1069 31.27 12.38 -24.04
N GLN A 1070 31.64 11.37 -24.84
CA GLN A 1070 33.05 11.12 -25.17
C GLN A 1070 33.74 12.31 -25.85
N ALA A 1071 33.02 13.12 -26.64
CA ALA A 1071 33.60 14.33 -27.23
C ALA A 1071 34.03 15.32 -26.12
N VAL A 1072 33.19 15.47 -25.10
CA VAL A 1072 33.45 16.31 -23.93
C VAL A 1072 34.57 15.73 -23.07
N LEU A 1073 34.57 14.41 -22.85
CA LEU A 1073 35.57 13.72 -22.02
C LEU A 1073 36.96 13.71 -22.64
N ARG A 1074 37.09 13.40 -23.94
CA ARG A 1074 38.39 13.45 -24.65
C ARG A 1074 38.98 14.85 -24.64
N ALA A 1075 38.14 15.87 -24.74
CA ALA A 1075 38.57 17.24 -24.60
C ALA A 1075 39.01 17.56 -23.17
N ALA A 1076 38.27 17.10 -22.15
CA ALA A 1076 38.61 17.33 -20.74
C ALA A 1076 39.93 16.63 -20.31
N GLU A 1077 40.22 15.45 -20.86
CA GLU A 1077 41.46 14.69 -20.62
C GLU A 1077 42.72 15.39 -21.17
N LEU A 1078 42.61 16.17 -22.25
CA LEU A 1078 43.71 16.99 -22.79
C LEU A 1078 44.14 18.14 -21.86
N PHE A 1079 43.37 18.42 -20.80
CA PHE A 1079 43.60 19.51 -19.85
C PHE A 1079 43.76 19.04 -18.40
N ALA A 1080 44.03 17.74 -18.18
CA ALA A 1080 44.56 17.30 -16.89
C ALA A 1080 45.97 17.89 -16.71
N PRO A 1081 46.29 18.55 -15.57
CA PRO A 1081 47.65 19.00 -15.34
C PRO A 1081 48.58 17.80 -15.39
N SER A 1082 49.62 17.88 -16.23
CA SER A 1082 50.71 16.90 -16.31
C SER A 1082 51.41 16.71 -14.96
#